data_AF-A0A9Q8QHC9-F1
#
_entry.id   AF-A0A9Q8QHC9-F1
#
_cell.length_a   1.000
_cell.length_b   1.000
_cell.length_c   1.000
_cell.angle_alpha   90.00
_cell.angle_beta   90.00
_cell.angle_gamma   90.00
#
_symmetry.space_group_name_H-M   'P 1'
#
loop_
_entity.id
_entity.type
_entity.pdbx_description
1 polymer ?
#
loop_
_entity_poly.entity_id
_entity_poly.type
_entity_poly.pdbx_seq_one_letter_code
_entity_poly.pdbx_strand_id
1 'polypeptide(L)'
;MDSSPSASGSAPAKRIRTRTGCLACRRKKRKCDERRPSCGACCRRGQPCEWGLRLTFRAENARCLDGSHPSMARTRRRPPKGYQILDVTSNVIRGYKVLSPPPDQLRISPEECQDGRGDADTHILVTPPVACDQASPFPTRSLDRDTNSCLTATNGSPSTQRQTESAVANLLYFSQGGQQSPPLPIGLDVPDYLDQQLQVITPDGTSSTEDGIFLPGSAYHELHSTLRSHLIHEVKSNAPTRQATPRLELDDHDGSSQDQGKVPECPLELPASVVEVPSLLSKEDECVLWRNWFDTVSPWLDKFDNDRHFQQILPTMAPDHHHLRYAILALSARQMELKENTSPTDRSLALYQQAIHHLLPHLPSRSTAVIASCVILCVLEMMSCSPKAWQRHLDGCASLMEAVGINGFVGGVDQALFWCFARMDVCGGLISSVTTLIPVSHWASNLSNSHNDLDSDVHRFRAVQDFTSWSNYAVYLTAQVLDLLAPLSDTAALHVGNRSDPSFRTRWYKLWRYVSEWHDARPPPLLPIVTIPSSAKSPFPTVIFSNPAAISGNQLYHTAALLMLQNQPPGVRLSPRPRTILWHARRVCAISMSNEHHGAWTNGIQPLWVAGRCMSHPEEHRAILELLDKIERKSGWRTKWRAEDLKTYWGDLEE
;
A
#
# COMPACT_ATOMS: atom_id res chain seq x y z
N MET A 1 -43.19 75.53 5.29
CA MET A 1 -44.11 74.60 4.62
C MET A 1 -43.30 73.72 3.70
N ASP A 2 -43.31 72.45 4.04
CA ASP A 2 -43.31 71.30 3.14
C ASP A 2 -42.22 71.07 2.08
N SER A 3 -41.39 70.07 2.42
CA SER A 3 -41.31 68.79 1.71
C SER A 3 -40.65 68.77 0.33
N SER A 4 -39.35 68.52 0.33
CA SER A 4 -38.62 67.81 -0.72
C SER A 4 -37.38 67.14 -0.14
N PRO A 5 -37.23 65.81 -0.17
CA PRO A 5 -35.93 65.19 -0.11
C PRO A 5 -35.48 64.81 -1.52
N SER A 6 -34.39 65.46 -1.89
CA SER A 6 -33.52 65.24 -3.04
C SER A 6 -33.10 63.79 -3.24
N ALA A 7 -32.99 63.41 -4.51
CA ALA A 7 -32.47 62.16 -5.02
C ALA A 7 -31.15 61.70 -4.36
N SER A 8 -31.13 60.43 -3.91
CA SER A 8 -29.89 59.67 -3.78
C SER A 8 -29.92 58.53 -4.80
N GLY A 9 -29.40 58.81 -6.00
CA GLY A 9 -29.11 57.79 -7.00
C GLY A 9 -28.01 56.87 -6.48
N SER A 10 -28.38 55.71 -5.96
CA SER A 10 -27.41 54.62 -5.73
C SER A 10 -27.03 54.03 -7.09
N ALA A 11 -25.79 54.27 -7.50
CA ALA A 11 -25.21 53.62 -8.67
C ALA A 11 -25.28 52.08 -8.50
N PRO A 12 -25.59 51.31 -9.57
CA PRO A 12 -25.69 49.86 -9.45
C PRO A 12 -24.34 49.29 -9.02
N ALA A 13 -24.33 48.58 -7.88
CA ALA A 13 -23.14 47.93 -7.36
C ALA A 13 -22.44 47.12 -8.46
N LYS A 14 -21.19 47.48 -8.78
CA LYS A 14 -20.37 46.77 -9.76
C LYS A 14 -20.21 45.32 -9.31
N ARG A 15 -20.93 44.40 -9.96
CA ARG A 15 -20.90 42.96 -9.68
C ARG A 15 -19.48 42.40 -9.84
N ILE A 16 -18.88 42.06 -8.70
CA ILE A 16 -17.57 41.42 -8.60
C ILE A 16 -17.65 40.01 -9.19
N ARG A 17 -16.62 39.57 -9.92
CA ARG A 17 -16.49 38.18 -10.40
C ARG A 17 -16.39 37.25 -9.21
N THR A 18 -17.39 36.43 -8.97
CA THR A 18 -17.40 35.44 -7.91
C THR A 18 -16.81 34.10 -8.39
N ARG A 19 -16.02 33.41 -7.54
CA ARG A 19 -15.42 32.10 -7.84
C ARG A 19 -16.38 30.92 -7.58
N THR A 20 -17.57 31.22 -7.06
CA THR A 20 -18.56 30.28 -6.50
C THR A 20 -19.80 30.05 -7.36
N GLY A 21 -19.83 30.58 -8.59
CA GLY A 21 -20.99 30.47 -9.49
C GLY A 21 -21.37 29.01 -9.84
N CYS A 22 -22.62 28.80 -10.29
CA CYS A 22 -23.09 27.47 -10.64
C CYS A 22 -22.29 26.84 -11.79
N LEU A 23 -22.26 25.50 -11.84
CA LEU A 23 -21.49 24.73 -12.81
C LEU A 23 -21.90 25.04 -14.25
N ALA A 24 -23.20 25.26 -14.51
CA ALA A 24 -23.70 25.62 -15.83
C ALA A 24 -23.16 26.99 -16.30
N CYS A 25 -23.21 28.02 -15.45
CA CYS A 25 -22.66 29.33 -15.76
C CYS A 25 -21.13 29.29 -15.91
N ARG A 26 -20.42 28.53 -15.07
CA ARG A 26 -18.96 28.37 -15.14
C ARG A 26 -18.53 27.66 -16.42
N ARG A 27 -19.20 26.56 -16.80
CA ARG A 27 -18.94 25.80 -18.03
C ARG A 27 -19.11 26.68 -19.27
N LYS A 28 -20.14 27.53 -19.29
CA LYS A 28 -20.39 28.47 -20.40
C LYS A 28 -19.62 29.79 -20.26
N LYS A 29 -18.76 29.94 -19.25
CA LYS A 29 -17.96 31.14 -18.94
C LYS A 29 -18.79 32.44 -18.82
N ARG A 30 -19.95 32.37 -18.17
CA ARG A 30 -20.89 33.49 -17.99
C ARG A 30 -20.99 33.93 -16.53
N LYS A 31 -21.47 35.15 -16.29
CA LYS A 31 -21.69 35.69 -14.93
C LYS A 31 -22.87 34.98 -14.27
N CYS A 32 -22.63 34.42 -13.09
CA CYS A 32 -23.65 33.84 -12.22
C CYS A 32 -24.01 34.85 -11.13
N ASP A 33 -25.28 34.93 -10.75
CA ASP A 33 -25.78 35.79 -9.67
C ASP A 33 -25.93 35.04 -8.32
N GLU A 34 -25.51 33.78 -8.25
CA GLU A 34 -25.38 32.99 -7.01
C GLU A 34 -26.65 32.73 -6.20
N ARG A 35 -27.81 33.09 -6.76
CA ARG A 35 -29.11 32.75 -6.19
C ARG A 35 -29.35 31.25 -6.24
N ARG A 36 -29.80 30.69 -5.10
CA ARG A 36 -30.19 29.29 -4.94
C ARG A 36 -31.72 29.19 -4.77
N PRO A 37 -32.36 28.09 -5.20
CA PRO A 37 -31.79 26.86 -5.75
C PRO A 37 -31.30 26.97 -7.21
N SER A 38 -31.83 27.93 -7.99
CA SER A 38 -31.40 28.18 -9.37
C SER A 38 -31.04 29.65 -9.58
N CYS A 39 -29.95 29.89 -10.31
CA CYS A 39 -29.48 31.24 -10.59
C CYS A 39 -30.37 31.92 -11.63
N GLY A 40 -30.51 33.25 -11.57
CA GLY A 40 -31.41 34.00 -12.45
C GLY A 40 -31.03 33.93 -13.93
N ALA A 41 -29.78 33.56 -14.24
CA ALA A 41 -29.32 33.31 -15.61
C ALA A 41 -29.73 31.92 -16.13
N CYS A 42 -29.77 30.90 -15.27
CA CYS A 42 -30.24 29.55 -15.61
C CYS A 42 -31.76 29.49 -15.70
N CYS A 43 -32.48 30.10 -14.75
CA CYS A 43 -33.95 30.18 -14.77
C CYS A 43 -34.49 30.82 -16.05
N ARG A 44 -33.99 32.00 -16.44
CA ARG A 44 -34.45 32.69 -17.66
C ARG A 44 -34.19 31.93 -18.96
N ARG A 45 -33.35 30.89 -18.91
CA ARG A 45 -32.95 30.11 -20.09
C ARG A 45 -33.49 28.68 -20.05
N GLY A 46 -34.27 28.31 -19.03
CA GLY A 46 -34.79 26.96 -18.87
C GLY A 46 -33.68 25.90 -18.80
N GLN A 47 -32.53 26.22 -18.18
CA GLN A 47 -31.39 25.30 -18.08
C GLN A 47 -31.25 24.77 -16.65
N PRO A 48 -30.86 23.50 -16.48
CA PRO A 48 -30.62 22.93 -15.15
C PRO A 48 -29.47 23.69 -14.46
N CYS A 49 -29.73 24.13 -13.22
CA CYS A 49 -28.78 24.91 -12.43
C CYS A 49 -28.11 24.03 -11.37
N GLU A 50 -26.95 23.50 -11.72
CA GLU A 50 -26.20 22.60 -10.84
C GLU A 50 -25.14 23.35 -10.02
N TRP A 51 -25.06 23.05 -8.74
CA TRP A 51 -24.07 23.59 -7.81
C TRP A 51 -23.16 22.45 -7.33
N GLY A 52 -21.84 22.66 -7.34
CA GLY A 52 -20.89 21.65 -6.90
C GLY A 52 -19.45 21.98 -7.25
N LEU A 53 -18.52 21.19 -6.72
CA LEU A 53 -17.10 21.27 -7.04
C LEU A 53 -16.78 20.23 -8.12
N ARG A 54 -16.48 20.67 -9.35
CA ARG A 54 -15.98 19.75 -10.38
C ARG A 54 -14.46 19.72 -10.31
N LEU A 55 -13.93 18.79 -9.54
CA LEU A 55 -12.49 18.52 -9.52
C LEU A 55 -12.12 17.88 -10.86
N THR A 56 -11.10 18.43 -11.52
CA THR A 56 -10.53 17.83 -12.74
C THR A 56 -9.03 17.80 -12.53
N PHE A 57 -8.50 16.63 -12.21
CA PHE A 57 -7.07 16.43 -12.07
C PHE A 57 -6.49 16.29 -13.48
N ARG A 58 -5.89 17.36 -13.99
CA ARG A 58 -5.10 17.30 -15.23
C ARG A 58 -3.70 16.84 -14.86
N ALA A 59 -3.21 15.81 -15.54
CA ALA A 59 -1.84 15.30 -15.36
C ALA A 59 -0.77 16.41 -15.51
N GLU A 60 -1.07 17.43 -16.31
CA GLU A 60 -0.28 18.65 -16.51
C GLU A 60 0.05 19.39 -15.19
N ASN A 61 -0.87 19.36 -14.21
CA ASN A 61 -0.76 20.06 -12.94
C ASN A 61 -0.02 19.24 -11.86
N ALA A 62 0.33 17.98 -12.13
CA ALA A 62 1.09 17.12 -11.22
C ALA A 62 2.61 17.37 -11.31
N ARG A 63 3.05 18.28 -12.18
CA ARG A 63 4.46 18.66 -12.28
C ARG A 63 4.81 19.58 -11.12
N CYS A 64 5.67 19.09 -10.22
CA CYS A 64 6.38 19.97 -9.29
C CYS A 64 7.13 21.02 -10.11
N LEU A 65 6.93 22.29 -9.77
CA LEU A 65 7.69 23.37 -10.40
C LEU A 65 9.16 23.16 -10.07
N ASP A 66 10.00 23.11 -11.10
CA ASP A 66 11.46 23.13 -10.98
C ASP A 66 11.90 24.28 -10.06
N GLY A 67 12.92 24.04 -9.23
CA GLY A 67 13.54 25.03 -8.35
C GLY A 67 14.08 26.27 -9.09
N SER A 68 14.33 26.17 -10.39
CA SER A 68 14.71 27.31 -11.24
C SER A 68 13.54 28.17 -11.73
N HIS A 69 12.29 27.75 -11.50
CA HIS A 69 11.11 28.42 -12.04
C HIS A 69 10.94 29.84 -11.45
N PRO A 70 10.62 30.88 -12.25
CA PRO A 70 10.59 32.28 -11.79
C PRO A 70 9.66 32.59 -10.61
N SER A 71 8.62 31.75 -10.41
CA SER A 71 7.72 31.84 -9.25
C SER A 71 8.35 31.34 -7.94
N MET A 72 9.37 30.48 -8.01
CA MET A 72 10.15 29.99 -6.88
C MET A 72 11.33 30.92 -6.53
N ALA A 73 11.77 31.78 -7.47
CA ALA A 73 12.81 32.78 -7.23
C ALA A 73 12.30 34.01 -6.43
N ARG A 74 10.96 34.21 -6.35
CA ARG A 74 10.34 35.38 -5.70
C ARG A 74 10.27 35.31 -4.17
N THR A 75 10.59 34.18 -3.55
CA THR A 75 10.57 33.97 -2.10
C THR A 75 11.80 34.51 -1.36
N ARG A 76 12.74 35.17 -2.06
CA ARG A 76 13.87 35.89 -1.44
C ARG A 76 13.51 37.25 -0.81
N ARG A 77 12.23 37.53 -0.54
CA ARG A 77 11.84 38.69 0.28
C ARG A 77 11.50 38.22 1.69
N ARG A 78 12.10 38.89 2.69
CA ARG A 78 12.02 38.59 4.13
C ARG A 78 10.61 38.11 4.53
N PRO A 79 10.49 37.03 5.33
CA PRO A 79 9.18 36.51 5.72
C PRO A 79 8.43 37.53 6.57
N PRO A 80 7.10 37.67 6.41
CA PRO A 80 6.29 38.51 7.28
C PRO A 80 6.39 38.00 8.72
N LYS A 81 6.47 38.93 9.68
CA LYS A 81 6.74 38.65 11.11
C LYS A 81 5.60 37.94 11.86
N GLY A 82 4.53 37.53 11.18
CA GLY A 82 3.42 36.82 11.79
C GLY A 82 2.47 36.27 10.73
N TYR A 83 1.95 35.09 11.00
CA TYR A 83 0.88 34.48 10.22
C TYR A 83 -0.32 34.30 11.13
N GLN A 84 -1.50 34.66 10.64
CA GLN A 84 -2.76 34.31 11.27
C GLN A 84 -3.38 33.18 10.45
N ILE A 85 -3.55 32.01 11.06
CA ILE A 85 -4.29 30.91 10.44
C ILE A 85 -5.77 31.28 10.54
N LEU A 86 -6.34 31.65 9.41
CA LEU A 86 -7.78 31.91 9.29
C LEU A 86 -8.50 30.58 9.08
N ASP A 87 -9.22 30.14 10.11
CA ASP A 87 -10.12 29.00 10.00
C ASP A 87 -11.35 29.39 9.17
N VAL A 88 -11.34 28.99 7.90
CA VAL A 88 -12.46 29.15 6.96
C VAL A 88 -13.31 27.89 6.86
N THR A 89 -13.10 26.90 7.73
CA THR A 89 -13.77 25.59 7.69
C THR A 89 -15.28 25.75 7.72
N SER A 90 -15.82 26.67 8.51
CA SER A 90 -17.25 26.98 8.58
C SER A 90 -17.81 27.60 7.29
N ASN A 91 -17.02 28.40 6.55
CA ASN A 91 -17.40 28.92 5.22
C ASN A 91 -17.36 27.84 4.13
N VAL A 92 -16.45 26.87 4.28
CA VAL A 92 -16.28 25.74 3.35
C VAL A 92 -17.35 24.67 3.58
N ILE A 93 -17.63 24.30 4.84
CA ILE A 93 -18.65 23.31 5.24
C ILE A 93 -20.06 23.75 4.81
N ARG A 94 -20.34 25.04 4.75
CA ARG A 94 -21.64 25.57 4.27
C ARG A 94 -21.99 25.13 2.84
N GLY A 95 -20.99 24.73 2.05
CA GLY A 95 -21.16 24.17 0.71
C GLY A 95 -21.52 22.68 0.65
N TYR A 96 -21.41 21.95 1.77
CA TYR A 96 -21.57 20.48 1.82
C TYR A 96 -22.95 20.00 2.29
N LYS A 97 -23.78 20.85 2.90
CA LYS A 97 -25.16 20.48 3.22
C LYS A 97 -26.08 20.74 2.02
N VAL A 98 -26.35 19.69 1.25
CA VAL A 98 -27.68 19.17 0.86
C VAL A 98 -27.46 18.03 -0.14
N LEU A 99 -27.61 16.78 0.29
CA LEU A 99 -28.27 15.67 -0.42
C LEU A 99 -28.60 14.59 0.63
N SER A 100 -29.54 14.88 1.51
CA SER A 100 -30.31 13.83 2.17
C SER A 100 -31.77 14.30 2.12
N PRO A 101 -32.69 13.48 1.57
CA PRO A 101 -34.10 13.83 1.60
C PRO A 101 -34.59 13.84 3.06
N PRO A 102 -35.55 14.71 3.42
CA PRO A 102 -36.18 14.64 4.73
C PRO A 102 -36.98 13.32 4.86
N PRO A 103 -37.09 12.74 6.06
CA PRO A 103 -37.93 11.57 6.28
C PRO A 103 -39.39 11.92 5.98
N ASP A 104 -40.04 11.08 5.17
CA ASP A 104 -41.45 11.19 4.82
C ASP A 104 -42.31 11.28 6.08
N GLN A 105 -43.03 12.40 6.19
CA GLN A 105 -44.18 12.53 7.06
C GLN A 105 -45.30 11.69 6.45
N LEU A 106 -45.65 10.57 7.10
CA LEU A 106 -46.92 9.89 6.89
C LEU A 106 -48.06 10.88 7.14
N ARG A 107 -48.55 11.50 6.08
CA ARG A 107 -49.87 12.14 6.04
C ARG A 107 -50.91 11.02 5.91
N ILE A 108 -51.50 10.65 7.04
CA ILE A 108 -52.80 10.00 7.07
C ILE A 108 -53.84 11.12 6.95
N SER A 109 -54.65 11.07 5.89
CA SER A 109 -55.80 11.96 5.70
C SER A 109 -57.03 11.46 6.50
N PRO A 110 -58.00 12.34 6.83
CA PRO A 110 -58.99 12.10 7.86
C PRO A 110 -60.39 11.76 7.34
N GLU A 111 -60.93 10.61 7.71
CA GLU A 111 -62.36 10.21 7.73
C GLU A 111 -62.44 9.05 8.76
N GLU A 112 -63.38 8.84 9.68
CA GLU A 112 -64.65 9.44 10.11
C GLU A 112 -65.02 8.81 11.48
N CYS A 113 -65.96 9.43 12.20
CA CYS A 113 -66.83 8.88 13.27
C CYS A 113 -66.34 8.75 14.73
N GLN A 114 -66.82 9.71 15.54
CA GLN A 114 -67.68 9.55 16.73
C GLN A 114 -67.29 8.53 17.82
N ASP A 115 -66.90 9.01 19.00
CA ASP A 115 -67.77 9.12 20.21
C ASP A 115 -66.94 9.27 21.50
N GLY A 116 -67.54 9.93 22.50
CA GLY A 116 -67.30 9.57 23.91
C GLY A 116 -66.46 10.52 24.78
N ARG A 117 -67.15 11.14 25.73
CA ARG A 117 -66.69 12.02 26.83
C ARG A 117 -65.80 11.32 27.86
N GLY A 118 -65.00 12.08 28.63
CA GLY A 118 -64.65 11.70 30.02
C GLY A 118 -63.33 12.21 30.60
N ASP A 119 -63.39 13.38 31.23
CA ASP A 119 -62.78 13.84 32.51
C ASP A 119 -61.36 13.50 33.05
N ALA A 120 -60.81 14.57 33.66
CA ALA A 120 -60.03 14.71 34.91
C ALA A 120 -58.49 14.56 35.00
N ASP A 121 -57.87 15.69 35.40
CA ASP A 121 -56.79 15.97 36.37
C ASP A 121 -55.42 15.23 36.26
N THR A 122 -54.25 15.90 36.29
CA THR A 122 -53.74 16.68 37.45
C THR A 122 -52.52 17.54 37.06
N HIS A 123 -52.44 18.74 37.65
CA HIS A 123 -51.33 19.72 37.65
C HIS A 123 -50.01 19.21 38.26
N ILE A 124 -48.84 19.76 37.86
CA ILE A 124 -47.93 20.61 38.70
C ILE A 124 -47.00 21.44 37.79
N LEU A 125 -46.88 22.73 38.12
CA LEU A 125 -46.11 23.80 37.49
C LEU A 125 -45.10 24.31 38.54
N VAL A 126 -43.81 24.51 38.23
CA VAL A 126 -42.98 25.59 38.83
C VAL A 126 -41.84 25.99 37.88
N THR A 127 -41.73 27.31 37.71
CA THR A 127 -40.89 28.15 36.83
C THR A 127 -39.55 28.60 37.49
N PRO A 128 -38.67 29.34 36.76
CA PRO A 128 -37.25 29.59 37.08
C PRO A 128 -36.96 30.99 37.68
N PRO A 129 -35.69 31.40 37.81
CA PRO A 129 -35.29 32.81 37.54
C PRO A 129 -34.02 32.90 36.66
N VAL A 130 -33.94 33.74 35.61
CA VAL A 130 -33.83 35.22 35.49
C VAL A 130 -32.40 35.77 35.65
N ALA A 131 -32.06 36.65 34.69
CA ALA A 131 -30.76 37.20 34.28
C ALA A 131 -30.24 38.40 35.10
N CYS A 132 -28.98 38.79 34.87
CA CYS A 132 -28.57 40.20 34.87
C CYS A 132 -27.30 40.43 34.03
N ASP A 133 -27.00 41.71 33.80
CA ASP A 133 -26.58 42.32 32.54
C ASP A 133 -25.33 43.22 32.75
N GLN A 134 -24.81 43.82 31.66
CA GLN A 134 -23.98 45.07 31.57
C GLN A 134 -22.44 45.05 31.41
N ALA A 135 -22.02 45.37 30.17
CA ALA A 135 -21.24 46.54 29.68
C ALA A 135 -19.86 47.02 30.26
N SER A 136 -18.97 47.35 29.29
CA SER A 136 -17.62 47.99 29.19
C SER A 136 -17.42 49.38 29.89
N PRO A 137 -16.31 50.19 29.75
CA PRO A 137 -15.10 50.16 28.87
C PRO A 137 -13.71 50.66 29.47
N PHE A 138 -12.68 50.72 28.59
CA PHE A 138 -11.26 51.16 28.72
C PHE A 138 -10.96 52.54 29.39
N PRO A 139 -9.68 52.83 29.77
CA PRO A 139 -8.78 53.61 28.88
C PRO A 139 -7.26 53.22 28.87
N THR A 140 -6.57 53.83 27.92
CA THR A 140 -5.19 53.71 27.39
C THR A 140 -4.06 54.31 28.24
N ARG A 141 -2.82 53.77 28.12
CA ARG A 141 -1.56 54.56 28.14
C ARG A 141 -0.37 53.82 27.49
N SER A 142 0.42 54.58 26.74
CA SER A 142 1.63 54.25 25.97
C SER A 142 2.93 54.46 26.77
N LEU A 143 4.00 53.69 26.48
CA LEU A 143 5.33 54.16 26.02
C LEU A 143 6.42 53.08 26.09
N ASP A 144 7.25 53.11 25.05
CA ASP A 144 8.69 52.79 24.99
C ASP A 144 9.24 51.36 25.05
N ARG A 145 10.51 51.33 24.66
CA ARG A 145 11.24 50.47 23.73
C ARG A 145 12.47 49.99 24.49
N ASP A 146 12.84 48.71 24.40
CA ASP A 146 14.23 48.25 24.22
C ASP A 146 14.38 46.72 24.30
N THR A 147 15.59 46.33 23.96
CA THR A 147 16.18 45.14 23.35
C THR A 147 16.38 43.87 24.20
N ASN A 148 16.48 42.76 23.46
CA ASN A 148 17.32 41.56 23.65
C ASN A 148 17.00 40.47 24.70
N SER A 149 17.10 39.22 24.18
CA SER A 149 17.59 37.98 24.82
C SER A 149 16.59 37.02 25.50
N CYS A 150 16.19 36.02 24.71
CA CYS A 150 16.32 34.56 24.94
C CYS A 150 16.13 33.96 26.35
N LEU A 151 15.09 33.13 26.52
CA LEU A 151 15.10 31.93 27.41
C LEU A 151 14.10 30.84 26.91
N THR A 152 14.68 29.68 26.55
CA THR A 152 14.31 28.28 26.86
C THR A 152 12.85 27.75 26.82
N ALA A 153 12.67 26.75 25.93
CA ALA A 153 11.83 25.53 25.92
C ALA A 153 10.64 25.35 26.89
N THR A 154 9.50 24.87 26.35
CA THR A 154 8.79 23.63 26.76
C THR A 154 7.49 23.40 25.96
N ASN A 155 7.14 22.11 25.85
CA ASN A 155 5.83 21.50 25.55
C ASN A 155 5.37 21.33 24.09
N GLY A 156 5.37 20.05 23.67
CA GLY A 156 4.59 19.53 22.56
C GLY A 156 3.09 19.74 22.81
N SER A 157 2.37 20.09 21.73
CA SER A 157 0.97 20.50 21.77
C SER A 157 0.00 19.32 22.03
N PRO A 158 -1.08 19.50 22.82
CA PRO A 158 -2.13 18.50 23.10
C PRO A 158 -2.95 18.05 21.86
N SER A 159 -2.68 18.63 20.69
CA SER A 159 -3.39 18.36 19.44
C SER A 159 -3.06 17.01 18.82
N THR A 160 -1.86 16.47 19.06
CA THR A 160 -1.39 15.20 18.46
C THR A 160 -1.97 13.98 19.19
N GLN A 161 -2.25 14.13 20.50
CA GLN A 161 -2.90 13.11 21.34
C GLN A 161 -4.42 13.03 21.10
N ARG A 162 -5.08 14.17 20.85
CA ARG A 162 -6.52 14.20 20.54
C ARG A 162 -6.88 13.64 19.16
N GLN A 163 -5.96 13.70 18.20
CA GLN A 163 -6.16 13.11 16.87
C GLN A 163 -6.06 11.58 16.88
N THR A 164 -5.23 11.02 17.76
CA THR A 164 -5.10 9.57 17.96
C THR A 164 -6.32 9.01 18.70
N GLU A 165 -6.83 9.70 19.73
CA GLU A 165 -8.04 9.31 20.46
C GLU A 165 -9.32 9.38 19.59
N SER A 166 -9.43 10.38 18.71
CA SER A 166 -10.61 10.54 17.82
C SER A 166 -10.68 9.49 16.70
N ALA A 167 -9.54 8.97 16.25
CA ALA A 167 -9.49 7.89 15.25
C ALA A 167 -9.82 6.53 15.88
N VAL A 168 -9.37 6.31 17.12
CA VAL A 168 -9.69 5.10 17.91
C VAL A 168 -11.18 5.06 18.30
N ALA A 169 -11.80 6.21 18.61
CA ALA A 169 -13.23 6.30 18.89
C ALA A 169 -14.11 5.95 17.68
N ASN A 170 -13.70 6.34 16.46
CA ASN A 170 -14.41 5.98 15.24
C ASN A 170 -14.31 4.48 14.92
N LEU A 171 -13.22 3.81 15.30
CA LEU A 171 -13.05 2.35 15.17
C LEU A 171 -13.90 1.56 16.18
N LEU A 172 -14.09 2.09 17.40
CA LEU A 172 -14.96 1.47 18.41
C LEU A 172 -16.45 1.57 18.07
N TYR A 173 -16.88 2.64 17.37
CA TYR A 173 -18.27 2.82 16.93
C TYR A 173 -18.72 1.75 15.92
N PHE A 174 -17.82 1.23 15.08
CA PHE A 174 -18.12 0.13 14.15
C PHE A 174 -18.08 -1.27 14.81
N SER A 175 -17.49 -1.39 16.01
CA SER A 175 -17.37 -2.65 16.77
C SER A 175 -18.63 -3.02 17.56
N GLN A 176 -19.60 -2.12 17.73
CA GLN A 176 -20.77 -2.31 18.61
C GLN A 176 -22.11 -2.47 17.84
N GLY A 177 -22.11 -3.26 16.76
CA GLY A 177 -23.33 -3.85 16.16
C GLY A 177 -24.52 -2.90 15.96
N GLY A 178 -24.51 -2.09 14.89
CA GLY A 178 -25.70 -1.39 14.41
C GLY A 178 -26.68 -2.36 13.73
N GLN A 179 -27.94 -2.32 14.16
CA GLN A 179 -29.02 -3.29 13.92
C GLN A 179 -29.21 -3.78 12.46
N GLN A 180 -29.40 -5.10 12.34
CA GLN A 180 -29.91 -5.79 11.15
C GLN A 180 -31.41 -5.46 10.93
N SER A 181 -31.78 -5.10 9.70
CA SER A 181 -33.18 -5.04 9.24
C SER A 181 -33.58 -6.40 8.61
N PRO A 182 -34.83 -6.87 8.74
CA PRO A 182 -35.23 -8.22 8.34
C PRO A 182 -35.42 -8.37 6.82
N PRO A 183 -35.41 -9.60 6.28
CA PRO A 183 -35.48 -9.85 4.83
C PRO A 183 -36.93 -9.83 4.34
N LEU A 184 -37.16 -9.33 3.12
CA LEU A 184 -38.41 -9.52 2.38
C LEU A 184 -38.14 -10.03 0.96
N PRO A 185 -39.11 -10.74 0.35
CA PRO A 185 -38.87 -11.93 -0.47
C PRO A 185 -38.73 -11.68 -1.98
N ILE A 186 -38.22 -12.73 -2.63
CA ILE A 186 -37.98 -12.92 -4.07
C ILE A 186 -39.24 -12.70 -4.92
N GLY A 187 -39.06 -12.02 -6.07
CA GLY A 187 -39.86 -12.24 -7.28
C GLY A 187 -40.13 -10.99 -8.11
N LEU A 188 -39.52 -10.88 -9.30
CA LEU A 188 -40.16 -10.63 -10.61
C LEU A 188 -39.16 -10.09 -11.66
N ASP A 189 -39.15 -10.77 -12.81
CA ASP A 189 -38.49 -10.43 -14.08
C ASP A 189 -38.96 -9.09 -14.67
N VAL A 190 -38.05 -8.27 -15.22
CA VAL A 190 -38.27 -7.37 -16.40
C VAL A 190 -36.90 -7.07 -17.08
N PRO A 191 -36.81 -6.99 -18.43
CA PRO A 191 -35.60 -7.30 -19.21
C PRO A 191 -34.76 -6.12 -19.71
N ASP A 192 -33.58 -6.48 -20.25
CA ASP A 192 -32.65 -5.73 -21.09
C ASP A 192 -33.29 -4.63 -21.95
N TYR A 193 -32.74 -3.40 -21.88
CA TYR A 193 -32.17 -2.70 -23.04
C TYR A 193 -31.49 -1.36 -22.64
N LEU A 194 -30.41 -1.02 -23.35
CA LEU A 194 -29.63 0.22 -23.36
C LEU A 194 -28.64 0.49 -22.21
N ASP A 195 -27.39 0.08 -22.40
CA ASP A 195 -26.29 1.05 -22.32
C ASP A 195 -25.14 0.65 -23.25
N GLN A 196 -25.24 1.09 -24.50
CA GLN A 196 -24.14 1.11 -25.44
C GLN A 196 -23.71 2.57 -25.61
N GLN A 197 -22.40 2.80 -25.44
CA GLN A 197 -21.64 4.03 -25.71
C GLN A 197 -21.25 4.85 -24.47
N LEU A 198 -20.08 4.51 -23.90
CA LEU A 198 -18.96 5.45 -23.69
C LEU A 198 -17.68 4.65 -23.35
N GLN A 199 -17.09 4.01 -24.36
CA GLN A 199 -15.73 3.49 -24.27
C GLN A 199 -14.73 4.66 -24.36
N VAL A 200 -13.97 4.89 -23.28
CA VAL A 200 -12.73 5.67 -23.31
C VAL A 200 -11.58 4.67 -23.23
N ILE A 201 -10.92 4.50 -24.37
CA ILE A 201 -9.74 3.65 -24.57
C ILE A 201 -8.58 4.22 -23.73
N THR A 202 -8.04 3.40 -22.82
CA THR A 202 -6.72 3.64 -22.18
C THR A 202 -5.81 2.44 -22.46
N PRO A 203 -4.47 2.61 -22.49
CA PRO A 203 -3.55 1.59 -23.01
C PRO A 203 -3.27 0.42 -22.06
N ASP A 204 -3.83 0.40 -20.85
CA ASP A 204 -3.64 -0.68 -19.88
C ASP A 204 -4.94 -1.47 -19.76
N GLY A 205 -5.04 -2.57 -20.52
CA GLY A 205 -6.19 -3.46 -20.57
C GLY A 205 -6.40 -4.29 -19.31
N THR A 206 -6.74 -3.66 -18.18
CA THR A 206 -7.28 -4.36 -17.01
C THR A 206 -8.71 -3.91 -16.76
N SER A 207 -9.66 -4.82 -16.90
CA SER A 207 -11.06 -4.64 -16.52
C SER A 207 -11.17 -4.29 -15.03
N SER A 208 -12.04 -3.33 -14.70
CA SER A 208 -12.11 -2.67 -13.40
C SER A 208 -12.93 -3.42 -12.34
N THR A 209 -12.93 -4.75 -12.33
CA THR A 209 -13.85 -5.56 -11.49
C THR A 209 -13.18 -6.65 -10.63
N GLU A 210 -11.85 -6.65 -10.47
CA GLU A 210 -11.12 -7.73 -9.77
C GLU A 210 -10.19 -7.30 -8.61
N ASP A 211 -10.39 -6.15 -7.99
CA ASP A 211 -9.71 -5.91 -6.71
C ASP A 211 -10.35 -6.84 -5.65
N GLY A 212 -9.55 -7.65 -4.96
CA GLY A 212 -10.03 -8.58 -3.93
C GLY A 212 -10.71 -7.89 -2.74
N ILE A 213 -10.66 -8.48 -1.54
CA ILE A 213 -11.25 -7.89 -0.31
C ILE A 213 -10.81 -6.44 0.02
N PHE A 214 -9.83 -5.89 -0.72
CA PHE A 214 -9.39 -4.50 -0.73
C PHE A 214 -10.14 -3.63 -1.76
N LEU A 215 -11.42 -3.89 -2.02
CA LEU A 215 -12.28 -3.04 -2.85
C LEU A 215 -12.31 -1.60 -2.32
N PRO A 216 -12.46 -0.58 -3.20
CA PRO A 216 -12.65 0.79 -2.76
C PRO A 216 -13.78 0.92 -1.73
N GLY A 217 -13.45 1.44 -0.54
CA GLY A 217 -14.38 1.57 0.59
C GLY A 217 -14.43 0.37 1.55
N SER A 218 -13.65 -0.68 1.34
CA SER A 218 -13.53 -1.77 2.31
C SER A 218 -12.64 -1.39 3.51
N ALA A 219 -12.93 -1.98 4.68
CA ALA A 219 -12.13 -1.77 5.90
C ALA A 219 -10.65 -2.16 5.69
N TYR A 220 -10.40 -3.18 4.87
CA TYR A 220 -9.06 -3.59 4.43
C TYR A 220 -8.33 -2.47 3.68
N HIS A 221 -9.00 -1.80 2.73
CA HIS A 221 -8.40 -0.73 1.95
C HIS A 221 -7.99 0.48 2.81
N GLU A 222 -8.83 0.85 3.78
CA GLU A 222 -8.56 1.96 4.71
C GLU A 222 -7.36 1.65 5.62
N LEU A 223 -7.31 0.46 6.19
CA LEU A 223 -6.22 0.00 7.04
C LEU A 223 -4.89 -0.07 6.28
N HIS A 224 -4.90 -0.65 5.07
CA HIS A 224 -3.72 -0.70 4.20
C HIS A 224 -3.22 0.71 3.84
N SER A 225 -4.14 1.62 3.50
CA SER A 225 -3.78 3.03 3.20
C SER A 225 -3.19 3.75 4.42
N THR A 226 -3.70 3.44 5.61
CA THR A 226 -3.20 3.97 6.89
C THR A 226 -1.80 3.47 7.17
N LEU A 227 -1.58 2.14 7.14
CA LEU A 227 -0.27 1.54 7.38
C LEU A 227 0.79 2.10 6.43
N ARG A 228 0.48 2.18 5.12
CA ARG A 228 1.37 2.80 4.12
C ARG A 228 1.74 4.24 4.49
N SER A 229 0.76 5.06 4.83
CA SER A 229 0.99 6.48 5.12
C SER A 229 1.95 6.65 6.30
N HIS A 230 1.82 5.80 7.32
CA HIS A 230 2.72 5.77 8.46
C HIS A 230 4.13 5.25 8.11
N LEU A 231 4.25 4.17 7.32
CA LEU A 231 5.57 3.69 6.86
C LEU A 231 6.35 4.80 6.14
N ILE A 232 5.69 5.54 5.25
CA ILE A 232 6.32 6.65 4.51
C ILE A 232 6.65 7.83 5.46
N HIS A 233 5.77 8.11 6.43
CA HIS A 233 6.01 9.17 7.43
C HIS A 233 7.25 8.87 8.28
N GLU A 234 7.37 7.65 8.78
CA GLU A 234 8.50 7.24 9.63
C GLU A 234 9.84 7.24 8.90
N VAL A 235 9.85 7.09 7.58
CA VAL A 235 11.08 7.24 6.78
C VAL A 235 11.40 8.73 6.58
N LYS A 236 10.39 9.57 6.31
CA LYS A 236 10.58 11.01 6.03
C LYS A 236 10.97 11.83 7.26
N SER A 237 10.63 11.38 8.46
CA SER A 237 11.06 12.03 9.71
C SER A 237 12.59 12.02 9.89
N ASN A 238 13.33 11.22 9.11
CA ASN A 238 14.80 11.21 9.04
C ASN A 238 15.40 12.25 8.07
N ALA A 239 14.61 13.04 7.32
CA ALA A 239 15.18 14.09 6.48
C ALA A 239 15.88 15.12 7.39
N PRO A 240 17.19 15.40 7.22
CA PRO A 240 17.94 16.21 8.17
C PRO A 240 17.43 17.65 8.18
N THR A 241 16.55 17.97 9.10
CA THR A 241 16.18 19.34 9.43
C THR A 241 17.28 19.91 10.34
N ARG A 242 18.32 20.45 9.67
CA ARG A 242 19.43 21.29 10.17
C ARG A 242 20.72 20.55 10.53
N GLN A 243 21.83 21.15 10.08
CA GLN A 243 23.21 20.79 10.40
C GLN A 243 23.42 20.77 11.92
N ALA A 244 24.09 19.73 12.42
CA ALA A 244 24.54 19.64 13.79
C ALA A 244 25.45 20.84 14.13
N THR A 245 25.19 21.47 15.28
CA THR A 245 26.06 22.52 15.83
C THR A 245 27.32 21.84 16.39
N PRO A 246 28.54 22.36 16.15
CA PRO A 246 29.76 21.67 16.57
C PRO A 246 29.86 21.63 18.10
N ARG A 247 30.29 20.47 18.60
CA ARG A 247 30.48 20.18 20.02
C ARG A 247 31.78 20.84 20.48
N LEU A 248 31.70 21.77 21.42
CA LEU A 248 32.87 22.29 22.12
C LEU A 248 33.22 21.32 23.24
N GLU A 249 34.45 20.80 23.20
CA GLU A 249 35.11 20.12 24.30
C GLU A 249 35.39 21.14 25.40
N LEU A 250 35.04 20.80 26.65
CA LEU A 250 35.52 21.51 27.82
C LEU A 250 36.01 20.47 28.84
N ASP A 251 37.23 20.71 29.28
CA ASP A 251 38.08 19.92 30.15
C ASP A 251 37.52 19.66 31.55
N ASP A 252 38.03 18.56 32.12
CA ASP A 252 37.97 18.15 33.52
C ASP A 252 38.40 19.24 34.51
N HIS A 253 37.70 19.34 35.64
CA HIS A 253 38.30 19.31 36.99
C HIS A 253 37.25 19.25 38.11
N ASP A 254 37.23 18.11 38.81
CA ASP A 254 37.31 17.87 40.26
C ASP A 254 36.31 18.50 41.27
N GLY A 255 35.94 17.70 42.30
CA GLY A 255 35.52 18.21 43.61
C GLY A 255 34.13 17.81 44.15
N SER A 256 34.12 16.83 45.04
CA SER A 256 33.03 16.33 45.91
C SER A 256 32.12 17.36 46.60
N SER A 257 30.83 17.01 46.81
CA SER A 257 30.16 16.94 48.13
C SER A 257 28.71 16.44 48.03
N GLN A 258 28.33 15.61 49.01
CA GLN A 258 27.00 15.09 49.27
C GLN A 258 26.02 16.19 49.72
N ASP A 259 24.75 16.12 49.31
CA ASP A 259 23.64 16.42 50.22
C ASP A 259 22.31 15.77 49.79
N GLN A 260 21.58 15.28 50.77
CA GLN A 260 20.33 14.51 50.66
C GLN A 260 19.13 15.45 50.59
N GLY A 261 18.24 15.23 49.62
CA GLY A 261 16.95 15.91 49.50
C GLY A 261 15.83 14.94 49.12
N LYS A 262 15.24 14.32 50.14
CA LYS A 262 14.12 13.37 50.06
C LYS A 262 12.82 14.13 49.76
N VAL A 263 12.16 13.86 48.63
CA VAL A 263 10.81 14.35 48.31
C VAL A 263 9.83 13.16 48.39
N PRO A 264 8.63 13.29 49.00
CA PRO A 264 7.76 12.15 49.28
C PRO A 264 6.92 11.76 48.06
N GLU A 265 6.94 10.47 47.70
CA GLU A 265 5.98 9.86 46.77
C GLU A 265 4.65 9.58 47.50
N CYS A 266 3.56 10.10 46.95
CA CYS A 266 2.19 9.76 47.33
C CYS A 266 1.65 8.76 46.30
N PRO A 267 1.27 7.52 46.66
CA PRO A 267 0.64 6.60 45.73
C PRO A 267 -0.87 6.85 45.69
N LEU A 268 -1.37 7.30 44.54
CA LEU A 268 -2.80 7.27 44.22
C LEU A 268 -3.07 6.01 43.40
N GLU A 269 -3.39 4.90 44.08
CA GLU A 269 -3.98 3.72 43.44
C GLU A 269 -5.45 4.01 43.10
N LEU A 270 -5.75 4.11 41.81
CA LEU A 270 -7.11 3.95 41.29
C LEU A 270 -7.29 2.47 40.94
N PRO A 271 -8.38 1.80 41.38
CA PRO A 271 -8.61 0.40 41.07
C PRO A 271 -8.88 0.26 39.57
N ALA A 272 -7.93 -0.38 38.86
CA ALA A 272 -8.14 -0.81 37.49
C ALA A 272 -9.18 -1.93 37.49
N SER A 273 -10.45 -1.60 37.23
CA SER A 273 -11.40 -2.59 36.77
C SER A 273 -10.91 -3.08 35.40
N VAL A 274 -10.28 -4.25 35.39
CA VAL A 274 -9.92 -4.97 34.16
C VAL A 274 -11.23 -5.31 33.46
N VAL A 275 -11.63 -4.47 32.51
CA VAL A 275 -12.63 -4.86 31.53
C VAL A 275 -11.94 -5.91 30.67
N GLU A 276 -12.22 -7.19 30.89
CA GLU A 276 -11.78 -8.27 30.02
C GLU A 276 -12.38 -8.00 28.63
N VAL A 277 -11.56 -7.45 27.73
CA VAL A 277 -11.90 -7.36 26.31
C VAL A 277 -12.02 -8.80 25.82
N PRO A 278 -13.17 -9.22 25.22
CA PRO A 278 -13.32 -10.57 24.73
C PRO A 278 -12.17 -10.94 23.80
N SER A 279 -11.51 -12.08 24.07
CA SER A 279 -10.44 -12.56 23.21
C SER A 279 -10.97 -12.78 21.80
N LEU A 280 -10.36 -12.12 20.80
CA LEU A 280 -10.78 -12.19 19.40
C LEU A 280 -10.88 -13.63 18.86
N LEU A 281 -10.06 -14.54 19.41
CA LEU A 281 -10.03 -15.95 19.08
C LEU A 281 -10.21 -16.81 20.34
N SER A 282 -10.86 -17.96 20.17
CA SER A 282 -10.74 -19.06 21.13
C SER A 282 -9.30 -19.62 21.12
N LYS A 283 -8.87 -20.27 22.21
CA LYS A 283 -7.54 -20.90 22.27
C LYS A 283 -7.40 -22.01 21.23
N GLU A 284 -8.51 -22.69 20.95
CA GLU A 284 -8.61 -23.76 19.96
C GLU A 284 -8.41 -23.22 18.54
N ASP A 285 -9.08 -22.12 18.20
CA ASP A 285 -8.93 -21.45 16.90
C ASP A 285 -7.51 -20.95 16.69
N GLU A 286 -6.93 -20.30 17.71
CA GLU A 286 -5.54 -19.84 17.64
C GLU A 286 -4.57 -21.01 17.45
N CYS A 287 -4.80 -22.14 18.12
CA CYS A 287 -3.97 -23.34 17.95
C CYS A 287 -4.01 -23.86 16.51
N VAL A 288 -5.19 -23.86 15.86
CA VAL A 288 -5.34 -24.23 14.45
C VAL A 288 -4.51 -23.30 13.54
N LEU A 289 -4.56 -21.99 13.78
CA LEU A 289 -3.80 -21.02 13.02
C LEU A 289 -2.28 -21.18 13.20
N TRP A 290 -1.82 -21.47 14.41
CA TRP A 290 -0.40 -21.76 14.65
C TRP A 290 0.05 -23.04 13.97
N ARG A 291 -0.74 -24.12 14.00
CA ARG A 291 -0.41 -25.35 13.26
C ARG A 291 -0.28 -25.07 11.77
N ASN A 292 -1.22 -24.34 11.19
CA ASN A 292 -1.13 -23.97 9.77
C ASN A 292 0.07 -23.04 9.48
N TRP A 293 0.48 -22.18 10.42
CA TRP A 293 1.73 -21.42 10.29
C TRP A 293 2.94 -22.35 10.16
N PHE A 294 3.08 -23.33 11.06
CA PHE A 294 4.22 -24.23 11.09
C PHE A 294 4.23 -25.24 9.93
N ASP A 295 3.08 -25.80 9.59
CA ASP A 295 2.99 -26.91 8.62
C ASP A 295 2.89 -26.40 7.17
N THR A 296 2.31 -25.21 6.98
CA THR A 296 1.95 -24.69 5.66
C THR A 296 2.68 -23.40 5.33
N VAL A 297 2.44 -22.31 6.08
CA VAL A 297 2.83 -20.96 5.66
C VAL A 297 4.33 -20.70 5.79
N SER A 298 4.90 -20.91 6.97
CA SER A 298 6.31 -20.59 7.23
C SER A 298 7.30 -21.35 6.34
N PRO A 299 7.11 -22.66 6.02
CA PRO A 299 7.97 -23.35 5.05
C PRO A 299 8.01 -22.69 3.66
N TRP A 300 6.97 -21.95 3.26
CA TRP A 300 6.95 -21.24 1.97
C TRP A 300 7.82 -19.98 1.99
N LEU A 301 7.87 -19.32 3.14
CA LEU A 301 8.68 -18.13 3.40
C LEU A 301 10.16 -18.54 3.62
N ASP A 302 10.40 -19.65 4.30
CA ASP A 302 11.74 -20.18 4.62
C ASP A 302 12.42 -20.92 3.46
N LYS A 303 11.83 -21.00 2.27
CA LYS A 303 12.36 -21.88 1.20
C LYS A 303 13.82 -21.64 0.79
N PHE A 304 14.38 -20.44 1.04
CA PHE A 304 15.79 -20.08 0.81
C PHE A 304 16.51 -19.71 2.12
N ASP A 305 16.01 -20.22 3.23
CA ASP A 305 16.52 -19.96 4.58
C ASP A 305 16.67 -21.29 5.32
N ASN A 306 17.91 -21.76 5.45
CA ASN A 306 18.21 -23.02 6.12
C ASN A 306 17.88 -23.00 7.61
N ASP A 307 18.02 -21.84 8.25
CA ASP A 307 17.78 -21.66 9.68
C ASP A 307 16.30 -21.51 9.99
N ARG A 308 15.46 -21.41 8.95
CA ARG A 308 14.00 -21.35 9.00
C ARG A 308 13.52 -20.29 9.99
N HIS A 309 13.98 -19.06 9.82
CA HIS A 309 13.69 -17.98 10.77
C HIS A 309 12.19 -17.71 10.89
N PHE A 310 11.39 -17.85 9.82
CA PHE A 310 9.94 -17.67 9.89
C PHE A 310 9.26 -18.80 10.69
N GLN A 311 9.71 -20.05 10.53
CA GLN A 311 9.16 -21.20 11.24
C GLN A 311 9.65 -21.31 12.69
N GLN A 312 10.92 -21.00 12.97
CA GLN A 312 11.57 -21.33 14.24
C GLN A 312 11.82 -20.11 15.14
N ILE A 313 12.11 -18.94 14.57
CA ILE A 313 12.55 -17.78 15.35
C ILE A 313 11.42 -16.78 15.58
N LEU A 314 10.73 -16.33 14.51
CA LEU A 314 9.63 -15.35 14.64
C LEU A 314 8.53 -15.77 15.63
N PRO A 315 8.12 -17.06 15.72
CA PRO A 315 7.12 -17.49 16.70
C PRO A 315 7.58 -17.32 18.15
N THR A 316 8.89 -17.40 18.42
CA THR A 316 9.43 -17.19 19.78
C THR A 316 9.42 -15.72 20.21
N MET A 317 9.40 -14.79 19.24
CA MET A 317 9.29 -13.35 19.48
C MET A 317 7.84 -12.88 19.67
N ALA A 318 6.87 -13.67 19.20
CA ALA A 318 5.46 -13.31 19.18
C ALA A 318 4.82 -13.05 20.57
N PRO A 319 5.19 -13.75 21.66
CA PRO A 319 4.64 -13.46 23.00
C PRO A 319 4.90 -12.03 23.47
N ASP A 320 6.08 -11.49 23.18
CA ASP A 320 6.47 -10.14 23.58
C ASP A 320 6.00 -9.06 22.58
N HIS A 321 5.51 -9.47 21.41
CA HIS A 321 5.18 -8.58 20.30
C HIS A 321 3.81 -8.91 19.70
N HIS A 322 2.75 -8.30 20.23
CA HIS A 322 1.37 -8.55 19.77
C HIS A 322 1.16 -8.29 18.28
N HIS A 323 1.78 -7.25 17.72
CA HIS A 323 1.71 -6.95 16.28
C HIS A 323 2.27 -8.09 15.41
N LEU A 324 3.30 -8.79 15.90
CA LEU A 324 3.91 -9.93 15.20
C LEU A 324 3.02 -11.17 15.31
N ARG A 325 2.52 -11.46 16.52
CA ARG A 325 1.55 -12.54 16.74
C ARG A 325 0.33 -12.40 15.83
N TYR A 326 -0.31 -11.24 15.82
CA TYR A 326 -1.49 -11.01 14.99
C TYR A 326 -1.18 -11.04 13.49
N ALA A 327 -0.02 -10.56 13.05
CA ALA A 327 0.38 -10.67 11.63
C ALA A 327 0.54 -12.14 11.19
N ILE A 328 1.19 -12.97 12.02
CA ILE A 328 1.35 -14.42 11.79
C ILE A 328 -0.03 -15.10 11.69
N LEU A 329 -0.89 -14.86 12.69
CA LEU A 329 -2.22 -15.45 12.74
C LEU A 329 -3.10 -14.98 11.58
N ALA A 330 -3.03 -13.69 11.20
CA ALA A 330 -3.78 -13.14 10.08
C ALA A 330 -3.39 -13.80 8.76
N LEU A 331 -2.09 -13.98 8.49
CA LEU A 331 -1.63 -14.63 7.26
C LEU A 331 -2.05 -16.10 7.22
N SER A 332 -1.95 -16.80 8.36
CA SER A 332 -2.40 -18.18 8.47
C SER A 332 -3.90 -18.32 8.22
N ALA A 333 -4.73 -17.49 8.86
CA ALA A 333 -6.17 -17.48 8.65
C ALA A 333 -6.51 -17.18 7.19
N ARG A 334 -5.79 -16.22 6.59
CA ARG A 334 -6.02 -15.82 5.21
C ARG A 334 -5.74 -16.94 4.21
N GLN A 335 -4.64 -17.66 4.42
CA GLN A 335 -4.27 -18.80 3.58
C GLN A 335 -5.34 -19.91 3.64
N MET A 336 -5.86 -20.22 4.83
CA MET A 336 -6.91 -21.23 5.01
C MET A 336 -8.22 -20.81 4.33
N GLU A 337 -8.67 -19.58 4.56
CA GLU A 337 -9.88 -19.02 3.94
C GLU A 337 -9.84 -19.10 2.41
N LEU A 338 -8.71 -18.73 1.80
CA LEU A 338 -8.54 -18.76 0.35
C LEU A 338 -8.44 -20.18 -0.23
N LYS A 339 -7.95 -21.14 0.56
CA LYS A 339 -7.87 -22.55 0.14
C LYS A 339 -9.22 -23.25 0.22
N GLU A 340 -10.01 -22.97 1.25
CA GLU A 340 -11.27 -23.67 1.52
C GLU A 340 -12.47 -23.07 0.78
N ASN A 341 -12.35 -21.86 0.21
CA ASN A 341 -13.37 -21.16 -0.60
C ASN A 341 -14.78 -21.07 0.02
N THR A 342 -14.91 -21.34 1.33
CA THR A 342 -16.19 -21.49 2.04
C THR A 342 -16.26 -20.73 3.36
N SER A 343 -15.11 -20.27 3.88
CA SER A 343 -15.05 -19.52 5.14
C SER A 343 -15.22 -18.01 4.91
N PRO A 344 -16.08 -17.31 5.68
CA PRO A 344 -16.18 -15.86 5.61
C PRO A 344 -14.82 -15.22 5.95
N THR A 345 -14.46 -14.15 5.23
CA THR A 345 -13.14 -13.49 5.34
C THR A 345 -12.96 -12.63 6.59
N ASP A 346 -13.87 -12.77 7.55
CA ASP A 346 -14.00 -11.90 8.70
C ASP A 346 -12.88 -12.14 9.72
N ARG A 347 -12.41 -13.40 9.80
CA ARG A 347 -11.36 -13.79 10.76
C ARG A 347 -10.01 -13.20 10.38
N SER A 348 -9.55 -13.43 9.15
CA SER A 348 -8.31 -12.83 8.66
C SER A 348 -8.35 -11.30 8.72
N LEU A 349 -9.52 -10.70 8.47
CA LEU A 349 -9.72 -9.26 8.56
C LEU A 349 -9.48 -8.78 9.97
N ALA A 350 -10.24 -9.30 10.94
CA ALA A 350 -10.15 -8.87 12.32
C ALA A 350 -8.71 -8.99 12.85
N LEU A 351 -8.02 -10.10 12.53
CA LEU A 351 -6.61 -10.29 12.90
C LEU A 351 -5.67 -9.29 12.23
N TYR A 352 -5.88 -9.00 10.94
CA TYR A 352 -5.15 -7.96 10.22
C TYR A 352 -5.35 -6.57 10.84
N GLN A 353 -6.58 -6.23 11.27
CA GLN A 353 -6.84 -4.96 11.97
C GLN A 353 -6.10 -4.89 13.30
N GLN A 354 -6.12 -5.96 14.09
CA GLN A 354 -5.40 -6.04 15.37
C GLN A 354 -3.89 -5.93 15.16
N ALA A 355 -3.34 -6.59 14.14
CA ALA A 355 -1.93 -6.48 13.79
C ALA A 355 -1.54 -5.01 13.53
N ILE A 356 -2.31 -4.30 12.70
CA ILE A 356 -2.04 -2.89 12.39
C ILE A 356 -2.21 -1.99 13.62
N HIS A 357 -3.27 -2.20 14.40
CA HIS A 357 -3.55 -1.42 15.61
C HIS A 357 -2.36 -1.47 16.59
N HIS A 358 -1.79 -2.66 16.81
CA HIS A 358 -0.62 -2.82 17.66
C HIS A 358 0.69 -2.40 16.98
N LEU A 359 0.78 -2.46 15.66
CA LEU A 359 1.99 -2.14 14.90
C LEU A 359 2.24 -0.63 14.85
N LEU A 360 1.21 0.17 14.58
CA LEU A 360 1.35 1.61 14.33
C LEU A 360 2.11 2.36 15.44
N PRO A 361 1.85 2.14 16.75
CA PRO A 361 2.60 2.79 17.81
C PRO A 361 4.07 2.37 17.88
N HIS A 362 4.41 1.16 17.40
CA HIS A 362 5.76 0.59 17.47
C HIS A 362 6.59 0.82 16.21
N LEU A 363 5.98 1.29 15.11
CA LEU A 363 6.68 1.60 13.85
C LEU A 363 7.97 2.45 14.03
N PRO A 364 8.01 3.48 14.89
CA PRO A 364 9.22 4.28 15.09
C PRO A 364 10.40 3.51 15.69
N SER A 365 10.15 2.38 16.37
CA SER A 365 11.22 1.55 16.96
C SER A 365 12.08 0.87 15.89
N ARG A 366 11.50 0.60 14.71
CA ARG A 366 12.14 -0.10 13.58
C ARG A 366 12.82 -1.42 14.01
N SER A 367 12.31 -2.06 15.06
CA SER A 367 12.86 -3.32 15.54
C SER A 367 12.65 -4.44 14.52
N THR A 368 13.46 -5.51 14.61
CA THR A 368 13.28 -6.72 13.78
C THR A 368 11.85 -7.25 13.85
N ALA A 369 11.19 -7.21 15.02
CA ALA A 369 9.80 -7.65 15.18
C ALA A 369 8.81 -6.78 14.36
N VAL A 370 9.03 -5.47 14.33
CA VAL A 370 8.22 -4.52 13.55
C VAL A 370 8.40 -4.78 12.05
N ILE A 371 9.63 -4.95 11.60
CA ILE A 371 9.94 -5.24 10.19
C ILE A 371 9.35 -6.60 9.79
N ALA A 372 9.45 -7.61 10.66
CA ALA A 372 8.84 -8.92 10.47
C ALA A 372 7.32 -8.82 10.29
N SER A 373 6.63 -8.04 11.13
CA SER A 373 5.20 -7.76 10.97
C SER A 373 4.89 -7.15 9.62
N CYS A 374 5.62 -6.11 9.20
CA CYS A 374 5.42 -5.46 7.90
C CYS A 374 5.60 -6.43 6.72
N VAL A 375 6.65 -7.25 6.76
CA VAL A 375 6.92 -8.27 5.71
C VAL A 375 5.81 -9.32 5.65
N ILE A 376 5.35 -9.83 6.79
CA ILE A 376 4.27 -10.84 6.84
C ILE A 376 2.95 -10.24 6.34
N LEU A 377 2.64 -9.00 6.71
CA LEU A 377 1.44 -8.30 6.22
C LEU A 377 1.53 -8.02 4.71
N CYS A 378 2.71 -7.73 4.16
CA CYS A 378 2.91 -7.66 2.70
C CYS A 378 2.57 -8.98 2.01
N VAL A 379 3.00 -10.12 2.56
CA VAL A 379 2.66 -11.44 2.00
C VAL A 379 1.14 -11.68 2.02
N LEU A 380 0.47 -11.31 3.12
CA LEU A 380 -0.98 -11.41 3.23
C LEU A 380 -1.69 -10.60 2.14
N GLU A 381 -1.22 -9.37 1.91
CA GLU A 381 -1.76 -8.50 0.87
C GLU A 381 -1.52 -9.08 -0.53
N MET A 382 -0.33 -9.63 -0.81
CA MET A 382 -0.05 -10.30 -2.08
C MET A 382 -1.01 -11.45 -2.38
N MET A 383 -1.49 -12.18 -1.36
CA MET A 383 -2.50 -13.22 -1.52
C MET A 383 -3.91 -12.67 -1.75
N SER A 384 -4.15 -11.41 -1.42
CA SER A 384 -5.49 -10.87 -1.19
C SER A 384 -5.90 -9.76 -2.15
N CYS A 385 -4.96 -9.06 -2.79
CA CYS A 385 -5.24 -7.91 -3.64
C CYS A 385 -4.41 -7.88 -4.94
N SER A 386 -4.75 -6.92 -5.81
CA SER A 386 -4.06 -6.73 -7.08
C SER A 386 -2.62 -6.25 -6.90
N PRO A 387 -1.73 -6.47 -7.89
CA PRO A 387 -0.35 -5.97 -7.91
C PRO A 387 -0.16 -4.52 -7.48
N LYS A 388 -1.04 -3.64 -7.93
CA LYS A 388 -0.99 -2.19 -7.63
C LYS A 388 -1.19 -1.88 -6.15
N ALA A 389 -1.92 -2.71 -5.41
CA ALA A 389 -2.20 -2.49 -4.00
C ALA A 389 -1.01 -2.92 -3.14
N TRP A 390 -0.57 -4.17 -3.21
CA TRP A 390 0.52 -4.66 -2.36
C TRP A 390 1.88 -4.04 -2.70
N GLN A 391 2.14 -3.63 -3.95
CA GLN A 391 3.39 -2.96 -4.32
C GLN A 391 3.58 -1.65 -3.55
N ARG A 392 2.48 -0.98 -3.17
CA ARG A 392 2.53 0.25 -2.37
C ARG A 392 2.91 -0.01 -0.90
N HIS A 393 2.51 -1.11 -0.29
CA HIS A 393 3.03 -1.47 1.04
C HIS A 393 4.49 -1.88 0.92
N LEU A 394 4.82 -2.70 -0.08
CA LEU A 394 6.17 -3.16 -0.33
C LEU A 394 7.16 -1.99 -0.49
N ASP A 395 6.78 -0.91 -1.17
CA ASP A 395 7.52 0.37 -1.27
C ASP A 395 7.83 1.01 0.11
N GLY A 396 6.87 0.97 1.04
CA GLY A 396 7.09 1.39 2.43
C GLY A 396 8.06 0.49 3.19
N CYS A 397 7.97 -0.82 3.00
CA CYS A 397 8.90 -1.79 3.57
C CYS A 397 10.33 -1.62 3.03
N ALA A 398 10.47 -1.37 1.73
CA ALA A 398 11.75 -1.09 1.08
C ALA A 398 12.45 0.10 1.76
N SER A 399 11.71 1.20 1.89
CA SER A 399 12.18 2.44 2.52
C SER A 399 12.58 2.22 3.99
N LEU A 400 11.83 1.40 4.73
CA LEU A 400 12.14 1.06 6.12
C LEU A 400 13.41 0.20 6.24
N MET A 401 13.56 -0.81 5.38
CA MET A 401 14.74 -1.67 5.35
C MET A 401 16.00 -0.88 4.99
N GLU A 402 15.94 0.02 4.00
CA GLU A 402 17.05 0.90 3.65
C GLU A 402 17.41 1.85 4.79
N ALA A 403 16.42 2.40 5.52
CA ALA A 403 16.66 3.28 6.65
C ALA A 403 17.35 2.59 7.83
N VAL A 404 17.14 1.28 8.02
CA VAL A 404 17.80 0.46 9.05
C VAL A 404 19.13 -0.13 8.55
N GLY A 405 19.34 -0.17 7.23
CA GLY A 405 20.54 -0.75 6.62
C GLY A 405 20.48 -2.27 6.43
N ILE A 406 19.28 -2.85 6.37
CA ILE A 406 19.08 -4.28 6.12
C ILE A 406 19.41 -4.61 4.65
N ASN A 407 20.24 -5.62 4.44
CA ASN A 407 20.61 -6.13 3.11
C ASN A 407 20.75 -7.67 3.13
N GLY A 408 21.09 -8.26 1.99
CA GLY A 408 21.12 -9.71 1.80
C GLY A 408 22.23 -10.47 2.56
N PHE A 409 23.12 -9.76 3.27
CA PHE A 409 24.26 -10.34 4.00
C PHE A 409 24.38 -9.84 5.44
N VAL A 410 23.34 -9.23 6.02
CA VAL A 410 23.37 -8.75 7.42
C VAL A 410 23.34 -9.86 8.46
N GLY A 411 23.00 -11.10 8.07
CA GLY A 411 22.83 -12.24 8.96
C GLY A 411 21.52 -12.26 9.74
N GLY A 412 21.25 -13.40 10.38
CA GLY A 412 20.11 -13.61 11.28
C GLY A 412 18.74 -13.35 10.65
N VAL A 413 17.78 -12.98 11.50
CA VAL A 413 16.38 -12.75 11.13
C VAL A 413 16.25 -11.66 10.06
N ASP A 414 17.01 -10.57 10.18
CA ASP A 414 16.91 -9.44 9.24
C ASP A 414 17.30 -9.85 7.81
N GLN A 415 18.31 -10.72 7.64
CA GLN A 415 18.67 -11.28 6.33
C GLN A 415 17.56 -12.18 5.78
N ALA A 416 16.92 -13.00 6.61
CA ALA A 416 15.79 -13.84 6.18
C ALA A 416 14.59 -12.99 5.74
N LEU A 417 14.27 -11.93 6.49
CA LEU A 417 13.25 -10.95 6.13
C LEU A 417 13.57 -10.26 4.81
N PHE A 418 14.83 -9.86 4.60
CA PHE A 418 15.30 -9.26 3.36
C PHE A 418 15.10 -10.19 2.15
N TRP A 419 15.52 -11.45 2.23
CA TRP A 419 15.38 -12.36 1.09
C TRP A 419 13.93 -12.78 0.82
N CYS A 420 13.07 -12.72 1.84
CA CYS A 420 11.63 -12.81 1.65
C CYS A 420 11.10 -11.61 0.86
N PHE A 421 11.44 -10.40 1.30
CA PHE A 421 11.12 -9.14 0.62
C PHE A 421 11.64 -9.09 -0.83
N ALA A 422 12.91 -9.40 -1.05
CA ALA A 422 13.59 -9.34 -2.35
C ALA A 422 12.88 -10.19 -3.41
N ARG A 423 12.31 -11.33 -3.01
CA ARG A 423 11.53 -12.20 -3.90
C ARG A 423 10.17 -11.59 -4.24
N MET A 424 9.51 -10.93 -3.29
CA MET A 424 8.28 -10.17 -3.54
C MET A 424 8.55 -9.00 -4.50
N ASP A 425 9.68 -8.32 -4.31
CA ASP A 425 10.11 -7.18 -5.12
C ASP A 425 10.45 -7.60 -6.56
N VAL A 426 11.20 -8.70 -6.75
CA VAL A 426 11.43 -9.29 -8.09
C VAL A 426 10.12 -9.69 -8.77
N CYS A 427 9.17 -10.27 -8.04
CA CYS A 427 7.84 -10.55 -8.59
C CYS A 427 7.14 -9.26 -9.05
N GLY A 428 7.21 -8.17 -8.27
CA GLY A 428 6.70 -6.85 -8.65
C GLY A 428 7.35 -6.29 -9.91
N GLY A 429 8.69 -6.35 -9.98
CA GLY A 429 9.45 -5.92 -11.15
C GLY A 429 9.11 -6.73 -12.41
N LEU A 430 8.91 -8.04 -12.29
CA LEU A 430 8.45 -8.89 -13.41
C LEU A 430 7.04 -8.56 -13.89
N ILE A 431 6.13 -8.20 -12.98
CA ILE A 431 4.75 -7.82 -13.32
C ILE A 431 4.73 -6.49 -14.07
N SER A 432 5.40 -5.49 -13.51
CA SER A 432 5.34 -4.11 -13.99
C SER A 432 6.42 -3.76 -15.01
N SER A 433 7.37 -4.68 -15.28
CA SER A 433 8.54 -4.44 -16.13
C SER A 433 9.38 -3.23 -15.70
N VAL A 434 9.56 -3.07 -14.38
CA VAL A 434 10.30 -1.99 -13.72
C VAL A 434 11.47 -2.53 -12.89
N THR A 435 12.33 -1.63 -12.42
CA THR A 435 13.39 -1.96 -11.45
C THR A 435 12.80 -2.41 -10.12
N THR A 436 13.61 -3.10 -9.31
CA THR A 436 13.28 -3.39 -7.91
C THR A 436 13.17 -2.11 -7.09
N LEU A 437 12.39 -2.14 -6.01
CA LEU A 437 12.13 -1.01 -5.12
C LEU A 437 13.39 -0.60 -4.36
N ILE A 438 14.09 -1.56 -3.75
CA ILE A 438 15.46 -1.32 -3.27
C ILE A 438 16.38 -1.45 -4.48
N PRO A 439 17.21 -0.45 -4.80
CA PRO A 439 18.20 -0.56 -5.86
C PRO A 439 19.02 -1.83 -5.66
N VAL A 440 19.07 -2.70 -6.68
CA VAL A 440 19.74 -4.01 -6.61
C VAL A 440 21.21 -3.92 -6.17
N SER A 441 21.82 -2.78 -6.44
CA SER A 441 23.18 -2.44 -6.01
C SER A 441 23.31 -2.39 -4.46
N HIS A 442 22.24 -2.08 -3.72
CA HIS A 442 22.24 -2.05 -2.24
C HIS A 442 22.00 -3.43 -1.61
N TRP A 443 21.73 -4.48 -2.41
CA TRP A 443 21.34 -5.79 -1.89
C TRP A 443 22.52 -6.57 -1.31
N ALA A 444 23.69 -6.38 -1.89
CA ALA A 444 24.89 -7.15 -1.55
C ALA A 444 25.98 -6.29 -0.91
N SER A 445 25.98 -4.97 -1.14
CA SER A 445 26.99 -4.06 -0.63
C SER A 445 26.46 -3.17 0.49
N ASN A 446 27.31 -2.88 1.48
CA ASN A 446 26.99 -1.87 2.49
C ASN A 446 26.97 -0.49 1.82
N LEU A 447 26.04 0.38 2.22
CA LEU A 447 25.85 1.75 1.72
C LEU A 447 27.12 2.64 1.76
N SER A 448 28.23 2.18 2.36
CA SER A 448 29.46 2.95 2.58
C SER A 448 30.49 2.94 1.44
N ASN A 449 30.40 2.03 0.46
CA ASN A 449 31.43 1.91 -0.58
C ASN A 449 30.95 2.39 -1.96
N SER A 450 31.51 3.52 -2.40
CA SER A 450 31.14 4.31 -3.60
C SER A 450 31.35 3.64 -4.97
N HIS A 451 31.68 2.34 -5.03
CA HIS A 451 31.74 1.62 -6.31
C HIS A 451 31.06 0.26 -6.16
N ASN A 452 29.78 0.23 -6.52
CA ASN A 452 29.02 -0.99 -6.62
C ASN A 452 29.45 -1.75 -7.88
N ASP A 453 30.22 -2.82 -7.68
CA ASP A 453 30.70 -3.67 -8.76
C ASP A 453 30.03 -5.04 -8.68
N LEU A 454 29.30 -5.38 -9.75
CA LEU A 454 28.70 -6.69 -9.96
C LEU A 454 29.70 -7.83 -9.75
N ASP A 455 30.99 -7.65 -10.05
CA ASP A 455 32.01 -8.67 -9.78
C ASP A 455 32.18 -8.95 -8.28
N SER A 456 32.19 -7.90 -7.45
CA SER A 456 32.31 -8.00 -5.99
C SER A 456 31.09 -8.69 -5.38
N ASP A 457 29.89 -8.31 -5.80
CA ASP A 457 28.65 -8.92 -5.31
C ASP A 457 28.60 -10.41 -5.66
N VAL A 458 28.94 -10.78 -6.89
CA VAL A 458 29.00 -12.20 -7.31
C VAL A 458 30.05 -12.96 -6.52
N HIS A 459 31.22 -12.38 -6.28
CA HIS A 459 32.24 -13.01 -5.46
C HIS A 459 31.73 -13.30 -4.04
N ARG A 460 30.97 -12.36 -3.46
CA ARG A 460 30.34 -12.55 -2.15
C ARG A 460 29.35 -13.72 -2.14
N PHE A 461 28.46 -13.81 -3.13
CA PHE A 461 27.54 -14.96 -3.24
C PHE A 461 28.28 -16.30 -3.38
N ARG A 462 29.36 -16.33 -4.18
CA ARG A 462 30.15 -17.55 -4.41
C ARG A 462 31.00 -17.96 -3.22
N ALA A 463 31.36 -17.02 -2.34
CA ALA A 463 32.12 -17.29 -1.13
C ALA A 463 31.29 -18.03 -0.06
N VAL A 464 29.97 -17.91 -0.10
CA VAL A 464 29.07 -18.60 0.83
C VAL A 464 28.90 -20.07 0.40
N GLN A 465 29.19 -21.00 1.31
CA GLN A 465 29.17 -22.45 1.03
C GLN A 465 27.77 -23.07 1.13
N ASP A 466 26.77 -22.28 1.51
CA ASP A 466 25.39 -22.73 1.61
C ASP A 466 24.67 -22.72 0.25
N PHE A 467 23.95 -23.81 -0.04
CA PHE A 467 23.17 -23.95 -1.27
C PHE A 467 21.93 -23.04 -1.33
N THR A 468 21.33 -22.63 -0.20
CA THR A 468 20.20 -21.69 -0.24
C THR A 468 20.64 -20.28 -0.61
N SER A 469 21.88 -19.90 -0.24
CA SER A 469 22.54 -18.67 -0.71
C SER A 469 22.76 -18.67 -2.23
N TRP A 470 22.96 -19.82 -2.86
CA TRP A 470 22.97 -19.93 -4.33
C TRP A 470 21.60 -19.66 -4.96
N SER A 471 20.51 -20.01 -4.29
CA SER A 471 19.15 -19.64 -4.74
C SER A 471 18.87 -18.16 -4.55
N ASN A 472 19.35 -17.54 -3.46
CA ASN A 472 19.34 -16.09 -3.29
C ASN A 472 20.16 -15.38 -4.38
N TYR A 473 21.30 -15.96 -4.77
CA TYR A 473 22.09 -15.46 -5.91
C TYR A 473 21.29 -15.48 -7.23
N ALA A 474 20.44 -16.49 -7.47
CA ALA A 474 19.54 -16.49 -8.64
C ALA A 474 18.49 -15.36 -8.57
N VAL A 475 17.97 -15.03 -7.38
CA VAL A 475 17.07 -13.87 -7.17
C VAL A 475 17.81 -12.58 -7.51
N TYR A 476 19.01 -12.39 -6.99
CA TYR A 476 19.86 -11.23 -7.27
C TYR A 476 20.16 -11.08 -8.77
N LEU A 477 20.55 -12.16 -9.45
CA LEU A 477 20.78 -12.11 -10.90
C LEU A 477 19.50 -11.75 -11.68
N THR A 478 18.34 -12.23 -11.24
CA THR A 478 17.06 -11.85 -11.85
C THR A 478 16.75 -10.37 -11.63
N ALA A 479 17.02 -9.84 -10.42
CA ALA A 479 16.91 -8.40 -10.14
C ALA A 479 17.87 -7.56 -11.01
N GLN A 480 19.11 -8.02 -11.21
CA GLN A 480 20.05 -7.37 -12.14
C GLN A 480 19.55 -7.38 -13.59
N VAL A 481 18.85 -8.43 -14.01
CA VAL A 481 18.20 -8.47 -15.34
C VAL A 481 17.08 -7.43 -15.41
N LEU A 482 16.25 -7.31 -14.38
CA LEU A 482 15.21 -6.29 -14.33
C LEU A 482 15.80 -4.87 -14.39
N ASP A 483 16.86 -4.60 -13.62
CA ASP A 483 17.58 -3.31 -13.64
C ASP A 483 18.15 -2.97 -15.03
N LEU A 484 18.77 -3.95 -15.69
CA LEU A 484 19.30 -3.79 -17.04
C LEU A 484 18.20 -3.45 -18.06
N LEU A 485 17.02 -4.05 -17.92
CA LEU A 485 15.93 -3.98 -18.90
C LEU A 485 14.94 -2.83 -18.65
N ALA A 486 14.79 -2.34 -17.42
CA ALA A 486 13.83 -1.29 -17.09
C ALA A 486 13.94 -0.03 -17.99
N PRO A 487 15.15 0.48 -18.33
CA PRO A 487 15.28 1.61 -19.25
C PRO A 487 14.77 1.35 -20.69
N LEU A 488 14.58 0.08 -21.08
CA LEU A 488 14.05 -0.29 -22.40
C LEU A 488 12.52 -0.31 -22.43
N SER A 489 11.87 -0.44 -21.28
CA SER A 489 10.41 -0.51 -21.15
C SER A 489 9.74 0.87 -21.20
N ASP A 490 10.48 1.93 -20.87
CA ASP A 490 9.97 3.30 -20.82
C ASP A 490 9.90 3.93 -22.22
N THR A 491 8.80 3.66 -22.92
CA THR A 491 8.51 4.19 -24.27
C THR A 491 8.24 5.70 -24.30
N ALA A 492 8.10 6.36 -23.14
CA ALA A 492 7.74 7.77 -23.02
C ALA A 492 8.95 8.72 -22.83
N ALA A 493 10.14 8.18 -22.50
CA ALA A 493 11.35 8.98 -22.42
C ALA A 493 11.93 9.21 -23.82
N LEU A 494 12.17 10.47 -24.19
CA LEU A 494 12.84 10.91 -25.43
C LEU A 494 14.29 10.36 -25.60
N HIS A 495 14.72 9.43 -24.76
CA HIS A 495 15.94 8.64 -24.86
C HIS A 495 15.54 7.17 -24.91
N VAL A 496 15.11 6.71 -26.09
CA VAL A 496 14.92 5.28 -26.35
C VAL A 496 16.20 4.57 -25.92
N GLY A 497 16.13 3.75 -24.86
CA GLY A 497 17.21 2.85 -24.50
C GLY A 497 17.49 1.98 -25.72
N ASN A 498 18.53 2.33 -26.48
CA ASN A 498 18.80 1.67 -27.74
C ASN A 498 19.53 0.36 -27.39
N ARG A 499 18.95 -0.79 -27.74
CA ARG A 499 19.64 -2.08 -27.60
C ARG A 499 20.99 -2.11 -28.34
N SER A 500 21.19 -1.17 -29.27
CA SER A 500 22.45 -0.97 -30.00
C SER A 500 23.48 -0.12 -29.24
N ASP A 501 23.14 0.44 -28.07
CA ASP A 501 24.06 1.19 -27.22
C ASP A 501 25.23 0.28 -26.76
N PRO A 502 26.50 0.65 -27.02
CA PRO A 502 27.66 -0.08 -26.52
C PRO A 502 27.66 -0.28 -25.01
N SER A 503 27.10 0.65 -24.22
CA SER A 503 27.04 0.55 -22.76
C SER A 503 26.08 -0.57 -22.33
N PHE A 504 24.87 -0.61 -22.92
CA PHE A 504 23.90 -1.68 -22.73
C PHE A 504 24.49 -3.03 -23.14
N ARG A 505 25.13 -3.11 -24.31
CA ARG A 505 25.75 -4.35 -24.80
C ARG A 505 26.81 -4.89 -23.84
N THR A 506 27.63 -4.02 -23.26
CA THR A 506 28.69 -4.39 -22.32
C THR A 506 28.08 -4.93 -21.02
N ARG A 507 27.10 -4.22 -20.45
CA ARG A 507 26.39 -4.67 -19.24
C ARG A 507 25.64 -5.98 -19.49
N TRP A 508 24.96 -6.11 -20.63
CA TRP A 508 24.27 -7.33 -21.03
C TRP A 508 25.23 -8.52 -21.14
N TYR A 509 26.39 -8.35 -21.78
CA TYR A 509 27.37 -9.44 -21.91
C TYR A 509 27.96 -9.85 -20.55
N LYS A 510 28.29 -8.88 -19.70
CA LYS A 510 28.77 -9.12 -18.33
C LYS A 510 27.74 -9.90 -17.51
N LEU A 511 26.48 -9.46 -17.55
CA LEU A 511 25.40 -10.13 -16.82
C LEU A 511 25.07 -11.52 -17.38
N TRP A 512 25.04 -11.68 -18.72
CA TRP A 512 24.80 -12.96 -19.37
C TRP A 512 25.85 -14.00 -18.97
N ARG A 513 27.12 -13.60 -18.85
CA ARG A 513 28.19 -14.45 -18.35
C ARG A 513 27.86 -15.00 -16.96
N TYR A 514 27.45 -14.14 -16.03
CA TYR A 514 27.10 -14.58 -14.67
C TYR A 514 25.85 -15.44 -14.59
N VAL A 515 24.81 -15.11 -15.37
CA VAL A 515 23.60 -15.94 -15.47
C VAL A 515 23.96 -17.33 -16.00
N SER A 516 24.81 -17.42 -17.02
CA SER A 516 25.25 -18.70 -17.58
C SER A 516 26.12 -19.49 -16.60
N GLU A 517 27.12 -18.83 -16.00
CA GLU A 517 28.01 -19.46 -15.01
C GLU A 517 27.25 -19.92 -13.76
N TRP A 518 26.19 -19.22 -13.33
CA TRP A 518 25.35 -19.66 -12.22
C TRP A 518 24.80 -21.06 -12.48
N HIS A 519 24.30 -21.31 -13.69
CA HIS A 519 23.79 -22.62 -14.04
C HIS A 519 24.92 -23.65 -14.00
N ASP A 520 26.03 -23.39 -14.66
CA ASP A 520 27.07 -24.41 -14.78
C ASP A 520 27.81 -24.70 -13.46
N ALA A 521 27.87 -23.72 -12.55
CA ALA A 521 28.58 -23.83 -11.27
C ALA A 521 27.69 -24.15 -10.05
N ARG A 522 26.35 -24.23 -10.22
CA ARG A 522 25.45 -24.46 -9.07
C ARG A 522 25.78 -25.77 -8.34
N PRO A 523 25.71 -25.79 -7.00
CA PRO A 523 26.12 -26.95 -6.23
C PRO A 523 25.17 -28.14 -6.42
N PRO A 524 25.59 -29.37 -6.08
CA PRO A 524 24.79 -30.59 -6.28
C PRO A 524 23.35 -30.54 -5.76
N PRO A 525 23.02 -29.92 -4.60
CA PRO A 525 21.65 -29.78 -4.14
C PRO A 525 20.72 -29.00 -5.08
N LEU A 526 21.26 -28.20 -6.01
CA LEU A 526 20.51 -27.41 -7.00
C LEU A 526 20.39 -28.11 -8.37
N LEU A 527 20.91 -29.34 -8.50
CA LEU A 527 20.78 -30.14 -9.72
C LEU A 527 19.48 -30.96 -9.71
N PRO A 528 18.87 -31.21 -10.88
CA PRO A 528 17.72 -32.10 -10.97
C PRO A 528 18.11 -33.54 -10.63
N ILE A 529 17.25 -34.24 -9.88
CA ILE A 529 17.42 -35.67 -9.57
C ILE A 529 17.02 -36.51 -10.77
N VAL A 530 15.89 -36.17 -11.39
CA VAL A 530 15.30 -36.92 -12.49
C VAL A 530 14.88 -35.94 -13.58
N THR A 531 15.22 -36.25 -14.83
CA THR A 531 14.73 -35.55 -16.02
C THR A 531 14.19 -36.57 -17.01
N ILE A 532 12.90 -36.47 -17.34
CA ILE A 532 12.23 -37.29 -18.36
C ILE A 532 11.83 -36.36 -19.51
N PRO A 533 12.16 -36.68 -20.77
CA PRO A 533 11.72 -35.90 -21.93
C PRO A 533 10.20 -35.78 -22.02
N SER A 534 9.71 -34.76 -22.71
CA SER A 534 8.28 -34.64 -23.05
C SER A 534 7.81 -35.84 -23.88
N SER A 535 6.52 -36.15 -23.82
CA SER A 535 5.92 -37.27 -24.56
C SER A 535 4.58 -36.86 -25.15
N ALA A 536 3.95 -37.72 -25.95
CA ALA A 536 2.59 -37.48 -26.45
C ALA A 536 1.56 -37.27 -25.32
N LYS A 537 1.85 -37.72 -24.09
CA LYS A 537 0.97 -37.57 -22.91
C LYS A 537 1.33 -36.36 -22.04
N SER A 538 2.47 -35.71 -22.27
CA SER A 538 2.93 -34.58 -21.45
C SER A 538 3.67 -33.55 -22.32
N PRO A 539 3.11 -32.33 -22.49
CA PRO A 539 3.66 -31.33 -23.40
C PRO A 539 5.02 -30.77 -22.93
N PHE A 540 5.31 -30.88 -21.63
CA PHE A 540 6.57 -30.42 -21.03
C PHE A 540 7.38 -31.61 -20.50
N PRO A 541 8.73 -31.51 -20.45
CA PRO A 541 9.54 -32.52 -19.78
C PRO A 541 9.25 -32.58 -18.28
N THR A 542 9.45 -33.73 -17.65
CA THR A 542 9.39 -33.87 -16.19
C THR A 542 10.77 -33.59 -15.59
N VAL A 543 10.85 -32.72 -14.58
CA VAL A 543 12.11 -32.31 -13.93
C VAL A 543 11.92 -32.24 -12.42
N ILE A 544 12.46 -33.20 -11.69
CA ILE A 544 12.30 -33.30 -10.23
C ILE A 544 13.54 -32.78 -9.52
N PHE A 545 13.33 -31.95 -8.49
CA PHE A 545 14.37 -31.48 -7.57
C PHE A 545 14.12 -32.00 -6.16
N SER A 546 15.18 -32.04 -5.33
CA SER A 546 15.11 -32.55 -3.96
C SER A 546 14.53 -31.56 -2.95
N ASN A 547 14.56 -30.26 -3.24
CA ASN A 547 14.28 -29.21 -2.26
C ASN A 547 13.72 -27.95 -2.94
N PRO A 548 12.98 -27.10 -2.20
CA PRO A 548 12.35 -25.90 -2.77
C PRO A 548 13.33 -24.81 -3.20
N ALA A 549 14.52 -24.75 -2.59
CA ALA A 549 15.57 -23.82 -3.00
C ALA A 549 16.01 -24.11 -4.45
N ALA A 550 16.19 -25.38 -4.78
CA ALA A 550 16.53 -25.84 -6.13
C ALA A 550 15.41 -25.59 -7.14
N ILE A 551 14.15 -25.87 -6.76
CA ILE A 551 12.99 -25.64 -7.63
C ILE A 551 12.93 -24.16 -8.04
N SER A 552 12.85 -23.26 -7.06
CA SER A 552 12.64 -21.83 -7.33
C SER A 552 13.90 -21.13 -7.84
N GLY A 553 15.10 -21.53 -7.40
CA GLY A 553 16.36 -21.02 -7.94
C GLY A 553 16.53 -21.34 -9.43
N ASN A 554 16.23 -22.57 -9.86
CA ASN A 554 16.30 -22.93 -11.28
C ASN A 554 15.18 -22.28 -12.11
N GLN A 555 13.96 -22.11 -11.55
CA GLN A 555 12.90 -21.34 -12.21
C GLN A 555 13.37 -19.91 -12.51
N LEU A 556 13.93 -19.22 -11.51
CA LEU A 556 14.44 -17.85 -11.66
C LEU A 556 15.60 -17.76 -12.66
N TYR A 557 16.54 -18.71 -12.64
CA TYR A 557 17.58 -18.78 -13.66
C TYR A 557 17.00 -18.88 -15.07
N HIS A 558 16.04 -19.80 -15.30
CA HIS A 558 15.45 -19.96 -16.62
C HIS A 558 14.66 -18.71 -17.05
N THR A 559 13.97 -18.04 -16.12
CA THR A 559 13.31 -16.76 -16.36
C THR A 559 14.31 -15.64 -16.71
N ALA A 560 15.40 -15.50 -15.95
CA ALA A 560 16.44 -14.51 -16.21
C ALA A 560 17.10 -14.72 -17.58
N ALA A 561 17.45 -15.97 -17.91
CA ALA A 561 18.04 -16.31 -19.20
C ALA A 561 17.06 -16.06 -20.36
N LEU A 562 15.77 -16.38 -20.19
CA LEU A 562 14.72 -16.10 -21.16
C LEU A 562 14.61 -14.60 -21.45
N LEU A 563 14.52 -13.77 -20.41
CA LEU A 563 14.43 -12.31 -20.54
C LEU A 563 15.69 -11.72 -21.19
N MET A 564 16.87 -12.19 -20.82
CA MET A 564 18.14 -11.77 -21.43
C MET A 564 18.19 -12.08 -22.93
N LEU A 565 17.79 -13.29 -23.33
CA LEU A 565 17.79 -13.72 -24.73
C LEU A 565 16.75 -12.97 -25.58
N GLN A 566 15.56 -12.69 -25.03
CA GLN A 566 14.56 -11.82 -25.68
C GLN A 566 15.08 -10.38 -25.89
N ASN A 567 16.07 -9.99 -25.10
CA ASN A 567 16.68 -8.66 -25.10
C ASN A 567 18.14 -8.64 -25.58
N GLN A 568 18.55 -9.63 -26.36
CA GLN A 568 19.91 -9.73 -26.88
C GLN A 568 20.27 -8.52 -27.78
N PRO A 569 21.39 -7.82 -27.51
CA PRO A 569 21.87 -6.72 -28.35
C PRO A 569 22.20 -7.18 -29.79
N PRO A 570 21.94 -6.36 -30.81
CA PRO A 570 22.33 -6.68 -32.19
C PRO A 570 23.83 -6.94 -32.33
N GLY A 571 24.19 -7.96 -33.12
CA GLY A 571 25.59 -8.30 -33.41
C GLY A 571 26.32 -9.10 -32.31
N VAL A 572 25.72 -9.31 -31.14
CA VAL A 572 26.28 -10.21 -30.12
C VAL A 572 26.17 -11.65 -30.60
N ARG A 573 27.29 -12.37 -30.62
CA ARG A 573 27.34 -13.81 -30.89
C ARG A 573 27.86 -14.52 -29.65
N LEU A 574 27.04 -15.39 -29.08
CA LEU A 574 27.38 -16.18 -27.91
C LEU A 574 28.06 -17.49 -28.31
N SER A 575 29.14 -17.82 -27.62
CA SER A 575 29.87 -19.09 -27.73
C SER A 575 30.11 -19.66 -26.34
N PRO A 576 29.70 -20.91 -26.04
CA PRO A 576 28.93 -21.81 -26.91
C PRO A 576 27.52 -21.25 -27.23
N ARG A 577 26.88 -21.77 -28.27
CA ARG A 577 25.53 -21.33 -28.65
C ARG A 577 24.56 -21.68 -27.50
N PRO A 578 23.82 -20.70 -26.94
CA PRO A 578 22.94 -20.96 -25.82
C PRO A 578 21.71 -21.77 -26.25
N ARG A 579 21.00 -22.31 -25.26
CA ARG A 579 19.67 -22.88 -25.48
C ARG A 579 18.69 -21.79 -25.94
N THR A 580 17.65 -22.20 -26.65
CA THR A 580 16.68 -21.26 -27.24
C THR A 580 15.76 -20.66 -26.18
N ILE A 581 15.16 -19.51 -26.48
CA ILE A 581 14.11 -18.87 -25.64
C ILE A 581 13.02 -19.88 -25.29
N LEU A 582 12.50 -20.61 -26.28
CA LEU A 582 11.48 -21.63 -26.09
C LEU A 582 11.94 -22.78 -25.18
N TRP A 583 13.21 -23.19 -25.25
CA TRP A 583 13.76 -24.20 -24.35
C TRP A 583 13.73 -23.72 -22.89
N HIS A 584 14.16 -22.48 -22.62
CA HIS A 584 14.09 -21.92 -21.26
C HIS A 584 12.64 -21.78 -20.80
N ALA A 585 11.73 -21.31 -21.66
CA ALA A 585 10.32 -21.19 -21.34
C ALA A 585 9.69 -22.54 -20.96
N ARG A 586 9.93 -23.58 -21.77
CA ARG A 586 9.47 -24.95 -21.46
C ARG A 586 10.07 -25.50 -20.17
N ARG A 587 11.30 -25.12 -19.82
CA ARG A 587 11.91 -25.50 -18.53
C ARG A 587 11.19 -24.84 -17.36
N VAL A 588 10.80 -23.58 -17.44
CA VAL A 588 10.01 -22.92 -16.37
C VAL A 588 8.69 -23.67 -16.14
N CYS A 589 7.94 -23.98 -17.22
CA CYS A 589 6.69 -24.74 -17.13
C CYS A 589 6.93 -26.15 -16.55
N ALA A 590 7.90 -26.87 -17.09
CA ALA A 590 8.30 -28.21 -16.64
C ALA A 590 8.59 -28.27 -15.14
N ILE A 591 9.44 -27.37 -14.63
CA ILE A 591 9.82 -27.35 -13.22
C ILE A 591 8.60 -27.08 -12.34
N SER A 592 7.73 -26.16 -12.76
CA SER A 592 6.52 -25.81 -12.02
C SER A 592 5.51 -26.96 -11.97
N MET A 593 5.36 -27.72 -13.06
CA MET A 593 4.44 -28.86 -13.13
C MET A 593 4.95 -30.11 -12.41
N SER A 594 6.26 -30.31 -12.41
CA SER A 594 6.87 -31.55 -11.90
C SER A 594 7.03 -31.56 -10.38
N ASN A 595 6.96 -30.40 -9.72
CA ASN A 595 7.23 -30.28 -8.29
C ASN A 595 6.03 -29.66 -7.56
N GLU A 596 5.53 -30.31 -6.51
CA GLU A 596 4.34 -29.86 -5.77
C GLU A 596 4.62 -29.01 -4.52
N HIS A 597 5.82 -28.43 -4.41
CA HIS A 597 6.13 -27.57 -3.26
C HIS A 597 5.44 -26.21 -3.42
N HIS A 598 4.44 -25.92 -2.59
CA HIS A 598 3.63 -24.71 -2.70
C HIS A 598 4.47 -23.42 -2.62
N GLY A 599 5.47 -23.34 -1.74
CA GLY A 599 6.34 -22.17 -1.66
C GLY A 599 7.16 -21.88 -2.94
N ALA A 600 7.37 -22.88 -3.81
CA ALA A 600 7.99 -22.67 -5.11
C ALA A 600 6.94 -22.25 -6.17
N TRP A 601 5.71 -22.75 -6.07
CA TRP A 601 4.60 -22.29 -6.90
C TRP A 601 4.29 -20.81 -6.72
N THR A 602 4.27 -20.31 -5.48
CA THR A 602 3.98 -18.89 -5.21
C THR A 602 4.96 -17.95 -5.92
N ASN A 603 6.25 -18.30 -5.91
CA ASN A 603 7.28 -17.59 -6.65
C ASN A 603 7.30 -17.92 -8.16
N GLY A 604 6.62 -18.99 -8.58
CA GLY A 604 6.56 -19.48 -9.94
C GLY A 604 5.46 -18.83 -10.80
N ILE A 605 4.48 -18.14 -10.21
CA ILE A 605 3.35 -17.53 -10.95
C ILE A 605 3.85 -16.55 -12.02
N GLN A 606 4.76 -15.64 -11.67
CA GLN A 606 5.29 -14.66 -12.64
C GLN A 606 6.23 -15.31 -13.68
N PRO A 607 7.18 -16.17 -13.29
CA PRO A 607 7.92 -17.03 -14.23
C PRO A 607 7.03 -17.77 -15.23
N LEU A 608 5.93 -18.39 -14.75
CA LEU A 608 4.99 -19.13 -15.59
C LEU A 608 4.30 -18.22 -16.61
N TRP A 609 3.88 -17.02 -16.21
CA TRP A 609 3.32 -16.05 -17.13
C TRP A 609 4.32 -15.62 -18.21
N VAL A 610 5.56 -15.29 -17.82
CA VAL A 610 6.63 -14.93 -18.77
C VAL A 610 6.91 -16.07 -19.75
N ALA A 611 6.96 -17.31 -19.26
CA ALA A 611 7.17 -18.49 -20.10
C ALA A 611 5.97 -18.79 -21.01
N GLY A 612 4.74 -18.65 -20.49
CA GLY A 612 3.50 -18.92 -21.21
C GLY A 612 3.32 -18.04 -22.45
N ARG A 613 3.79 -16.78 -22.39
CA ARG A 613 3.83 -15.87 -23.54
C ARG A 613 4.73 -16.35 -24.70
N CYS A 614 5.60 -17.32 -24.45
CA CYS A 614 6.44 -17.94 -25.48
C CYS A 614 5.81 -19.20 -26.07
N MET A 615 4.69 -19.70 -25.53
CA MET A 615 4.03 -20.92 -25.99
C MET A 615 3.04 -20.62 -27.11
N SER A 616 2.93 -21.54 -28.05
CA SER A 616 2.03 -21.42 -29.20
C SER A 616 1.13 -22.64 -29.40
N HIS A 617 1.37 -23.75 -28.70
CA HIS A 617 0.61 -24.99 -28.89
C HIS A 617 -0.57 -25.06 -27.89
N PRO A 618 -1.81 -25.37 -28.33
CA PRO A 618 -2.98 -25.42 -27.44
C PRO A 618 -2.82 -26.36 -26.24
N GLU A 619 -2.16 -27.51 -26.43
CA GLU A 619 -1.84 -28.45 -25.34
C GLU A 619 -0.94 -27.82 -24.26
N GLU A 620 0.00 -26.96 -24.64
CA GLU A 620 0.87 -26.24 -23.70
C GLU A 620 0.09 -25.15 -22.96
N HIS A 621 -0.77 -24.43 -23.68
CA HIS A 621 -1.66 -23.42 -23.11
C HIS A 621 -2.57 -24.02 -22.04
N ARG A 622 -3.29 -25.08 -22.39
CA ARG A 622 -4.19 -25.79 -21.47
C ARG A 622 -3.43 -26.34 -20.25
N ALA A 623 -2.26 -26.94 -20.45
CA ALA A 623 -1.45 -27.44 -19.33
C ALA A 623 -0.99 -26.32 -18.37
N ILE A 624 -0.70 -25.12 -18.88
CA ILE A 624 -0.38 -23.94 -18.05
C ILE A 624 -1.62 -23.45 -17.29
N LEU A 625 -2.78 -23.37 -17.95
CA LEU A 625 -4.03 -22.94 -17.31
C LEU A 625 -4.46 -23.91 -16.20
N GLU A 626 -4.39 -25.22 -16.45
CA GLU A 626 -4.64 -26.27 -15.45
C GLU A 626 -3.67 -26.17 -14.26
N LEU A 627 -2.40 -25.84 -14.52
CA LEU A 627 -1.42 -25.63 -13.46
C LEU A 627 -1.74 -24.39 -12.62
N LEU A 628 -2.10 -23.26 -13.24
CA LEU A 628 -2.46 -22.04 -12.52
C LEU A 628 -3.69 -22.30 -11.62
N ASP A 629 -4.74 -22.91 -12.15
CA ASP A 629 -5.91 -23.33 -11.37
C ASP A 629 -5.53 -24.25 -10.19
N LYS A 630 -4.65 -25.24 -10.44
CA LYS A 630 -4.13 -26.13 -9.38
C LYS A 630 -3.37 -25.36 -8.30
N ILE A 631 -2.53 -24.38 -8.68
CA ILE A 631 -1.80 -23.53 -7.73
C ILE A 631 -2.80 -22.76 -6.86
N GLU A 632 -3.81 -22.12 -7.46
CA GLU A 632 -4.82 -21.36 -6.73
C GLU A 632 -5.58 -22.22 -5.73
N ARG A 633 -6.14 -23.34 -6.18
CA ARG A 633 -6.90 -24.25 -5.30
C ARG A 633 -6.06 -24.86 -4.18
N LYS A 634 -4.81 -25.23 -4.44
CA LYS A 634 -3.97 -25.89 -3.43
C LYS A 634 -3.30 -24.94 -2.45
N SER A 635 -2.94 -23.73 -2.88
CA SER A 635 -2.17 -22.78 -2.08
C SER A 635 -2.99 -21.61 -1.54
N GLY A 636 -4.12 -21.28 -2.17
CA GLY A 636 -4.89 -20.06 -1.92
C GLY A 636 -4.33 -18.82 -2.62
N TRP A 637 -3.27 -18.93 -3.43
CA TRP A 637 -2.72 -17.80 -4.18
C TRP A 637 -3.52 -17.54 -5.45
N ARG A 638 -4.04 -16.32 -5.60
CA ARG A 638 -4.81 -15.95 -6.79
C ARG A 638 -3.94 -15.95 -8.04
N THR A 639 -4.31 -16.78 -9.00
CA THR A 639 -3.68 -16.93 -10.31
C THR A 639 -4.65 -16.71 -11.47
N LYS A 640 -5.97 -16.71 -11.23
CA LYS A 640 -7.00 -16.55 -12.26
C LYS A 640 -6.75 -15.34 -13.17
N TRP A 641 -6.41 -14.19 -12.60
CA TRP A 641 -6.07 -12.99 -13.37
C TRP A 641 -4.88 -13.22 -14.33
N ARG A 642 -3.87 -14.03 -13.96
CA ARG A 642 -2.78 -14.42 -14.88
C ARG A 642 -3.21 -15.41 -15.94
N ALA A 643 -4.16 -16.29 -15.62
CA ALA A 643 -4.76 -17.19 -16.61
C ALA A 643 -5.52 -16.37 -17.68
N GLU A 644 -6.32 -15.39 -17.26
CA GLU A 644 -7.04 -14.49 -18.19
C GLU A 644 -6.09 -13.60 -19.01
N ASP A 645 -5.01 -13.08 -18.40
CA ASP A 645 -3.95 -12.35 -19.12
C ASP A 645 -3.35 -13.22 -20.25
N LEU A 646 -3.08 -14.51 -19.96
CA LEU A 646 -2.50 -15.42 -20.94
C LEU A 646 -3.48 -15.76 -22.07
N LYS A 647 -4.74 -16.06 -21.75
CA LYS A 647 -5.79 -16.28 -22.77
C LYS A 647 -5.92 -15.08 -23.70
N THR A 648 -5.98 -13.88 -23.12
CA THR A 648 -6.02 -12.62 -23.88
C THR A 648 -4.79 -12.47 -24.77
N TYR A 649 -3.61 -12.81 -24.26
CA TYR A 649 -2.36 -12.75 -25.03
C TYR A 649 -2.29 -13.77 -26.17
N TRP A 650 -2.81 -14.99 -25.97
CA TRP A 650 -2.85 -16.03 -27.00
C TRP A 650 -3.92 -15.78 -28.07
N GLY A 651 -4.92 -14.96 -27.75
CA GLY A 651 -6.06 -14.70 -28.63
C GLY A 651 -7.20 -15.69 -28.44
N ASP A 652 -7.19 -16.46 -27.35
CA ASP A 652 -8.20 -17.47 -26.99
C ASP A 652 -9.43 -16.82 -26.31
N LEU A 653 -9.98 -15.76 -26.90
CA LEU A 653 -11.27 -15.22 -26.48
C LEU A 653 -12.36 -16.14 -27.02
N GLU A 654 -12.83 -17.05 -26.16
CA GLU A 654 -14.00 -17.92 -26.22
C GLU A 654 -14.81 -17.89 -27.55
N GLU A 655 -14.76 -19.01 -28.30
CA GLU A 655 -15.93 -19.51 -29.04
C GLU A 655 -16.83 -20.32 -28.10
#